data_AF-V5ERW9-F1
#
_entry.id   AF-V5ERW9-F1
#
_cell.length_a   1.000
_cell.length_b   1.000
_cell.length_c   1.000
_cell.angle_alpha   90.00
_cell.angle_beta   90.00
_cell.angle_gamma   90.00
#
_symmetry.space_group_name_H-M   'P 1'
#
loop_
_entity.id
_entity.type
_entity.pdbx_description
1 polymer ?
#
loop_
_entity_poly.entity_id
_entity_poly.type
_entity_poly.pdbx_seq_one_letter_code
_entity_poly.pdbx_strand_id
1 'polypeptide(L)'
;MSQQDQMRQRAHLQGVYAWGSNRYNVVAPDAPQVTLIRSPRSIPFFDGVALRDINLKEKHGVAVDANGDVYQWGLGFFDPAVLEPTAIEDVPLGRRREKAGANLTAPRGSTASLVLNPVKTLTGKNIVKIEATEEKIYALSKDGHIYVFSAVQQLQATPKYPGWSPNPLKLFNAFAGADIDHEVLHPAPSAHWGSTEKVHDIIVGDHHLLSVSNKGRTFATPISEEGNAFGQLGTRRVWLNAPKTPDSKAGHVETLLEPRVFAELEENHGGRPVSTLVPEGWLPAPTSETNRTTKPRARSEPAFETSTDPAPPPKPLAEPVGSIRWCTTLHEIPALRNINVVQIAAGNEHSLARTHDGRVLAWGRHTHGQCGLGPSFSMECVPVPTEVVLSRSFPNSSMDVRASSIAAGADNSFFMTTRRESSGGGIGMKIDLLSSGKGQWGTIGNAMWSQVVSQPSRVKTVSGLMEFSEASGMTHPVPIHSISVGKPGHVALVLDTVESAGHLAFGRDVMVWGANAGFQLGLSKRSNLAVPQHLKPLPALTAIAGGNIISEQDGLVVNPAKAAAMSVATLPTADAKLREADINSGALTHMPHNRLQLASKTKADTRLPPSIAAKDQLAAPGAGSAAAAQQGKTKKGLTVEESIKAGTVSTVVYWKIIE
;
A
#
# COMPACT_ATOMS: atom_id res chain seq x y z
N MET A 1 -19.82 11.04 27.21
CA MET A 1 -18.46 11.43 26.78
C MET A 1 -18.62 12.20 25.49
N SER A 2 -18.26 13.49 25.47
CA SER A 2 -18.34 14.32 24.24
C SER A 2 -17.39 13.78 23.17
N GLN A 3 -17.60 14.11 21.90
CA GLN A 3 -16.68 13.71 20.81
C GLN A 3 -15.23 14.17 21.11
N GLN A 4 -15.08 15.36 21.69
CA GLN A 4 -13.79 15.93 22.09
C GLN A 4 -13.13 15.15 23.22
N ASP A 5 -13.90 14.68 24.20
CA ASP A 5 -13.36 13.84 25.27
C ASP A 5 -12.86 12.50 24.73
N GLN A 6 -13.58 11.89 23.77
CA GLN A 6 -13.11 10.67 23.11
C GLN A 6 -11.78 10.93 22.38
N MET A 7 -11.66 12.07 21.70
CA MET A 7 -10.43 12.47 21.00
C MET A 7 -9.26 12.71 21.95
N ARG A 8 -9.49 13.46 23.03
CA ARG A 8 -8.47 13.70 24.06
C ARG A 8 -7.99 12.38 24.67
N GLN A 9 -8.89 11.45 24.95
CA GLN A 9 -8.50 10.10 25.38
C GLN A 9 -7.66 9.38 24.32
N ARG A 10 -8.04 9.47 23.03
CA ARG A 10 -7.26 8.86 21.93
C ARG A 10 -5.84 9.44 21.78
N ALA A 11 -5.61 10.72 22.07
CA ALA A 11 -4.25 11.30 22.07
C ALA A 11 -3.27 10.53 22.97
N HIS A 12 -3.79 9.91 24.03
CA HIS A 12 -3.02 9.17 25.01
C HIS A 12 -3.03 7.65 24.79
N LEU A 13 -3.89 7.15 23.89
CA LEU A 13 -4.07 5.74 23.58
C LEU A 13 -3.49 5.44 22.19
N GLN A 14 -2.16 5.33 22.12
CA GLN A 14 -1.51 4.80 20.92
C GLN A 14 -1.91 3.34 20.69
N GLY A 15 -2.06 2.93 19.44
CA GLY A 15 -2.47 1.58 19.09
C GLY A 15 -2.72 1.39 17.61
N VAL A 16 -2.99 0.14 17.25
CA VAL A 16 -3.37 -0.28 15.89
C VAL A 16 -4.80 -0.80 15.93
N TYR A 17 -5.70 -0.16 15.19
CA TYR A 17 -7.09 -0.57 15.01
C TYR A 17 -7.28 -1.16 13.64
N ALA A 18 -7.73 -2.41 13.55
CA ALA A 18 -7.99 -3.07 12.28
C ALA A 18 -9.41 -3.66 12.24
N TRP A 19 -9.93 -3.77 11.02
CA TRP A 19 -11.21 -4.43 10.77
C TRP A 19 -11.24 -4.96 9.33
N GLY A 20 -12.21 -5.82 9.04
CA GLY A 20 -12.32 -6.49 7.76
C GLY A 20 -12.32 -8.02 7.89
N SER A 21 -11.76 -8.70 6.88
CA SER A 21 -11.55 -10.15 6.92
C SER A 21 -10.49 -10.53 7.94
N ASN A 22 -10.83 -11.50 8.79
CA ASN A 22 -9.93 -12.17 9.72
C ASN A 22 -9.82 -13.67 9.42
N ARG A 23 -10.19 -14.12 8.21
CA ARG A 23 -10.10 -15.53 7.81
C ARG A 23 -8.72 -16.14 8.07
N TYR A 24 -7.67 -15.34 7.93
CA TYR A 24 -6.27 -15.73 8.10
C TYR A 24 -5.61 -15.08 9.33
N ASN A 25 -6.40 -14.68 10.34
CA ASN A 25 -5.90 -14.13 11.61
C ASN A 25 -5.04 -12.86 11.46
N VAL A 26 -5.35 -12.02 10.47
CA VAL A 26 -4.58 -10.78 10.18
C VAL A 26 -5.08 -9.58 10.99
N VAL A 27 -6.39 -9.34 11.06
CA VAL A 27 -6.94 -8.15 11.73
C VAL A 27 -7.23 -8.38 13.21
N ALA A 28 -7.36 -9.63 13.63
CA ALA A 28 -7.61 -10.06 15.01
C ALA A 28 -6.87 -11.39 15.29
N PRO A 29 -5.53 -11.38 15.32
CA PRO A 29 -4.72 -12.58 15.61
C PRO A 29 -4.99 -13.19 17.00
N ASP A 30 -5.52 -12.39 17.92
CA ASP A 30 -5.90 -12.78 19.27
C ASP A 30 -7.29 -13.43 19.36
N ALA A 31 -8.08 -13.40 18.27
CA ALA A 31 -9.42 -13.97 18.20
C ALA A 31 -9.61 -14.81 16.91
N PRO A 32 -8.87 -15.92 16.75
CA PRO A 32 -8.85 -16.71 15.51
C PRO A 32 -10.19 -17.37 15.16
N GLN A 33 -11.11 -17.47 16.13
CA GLN A 33 -12.46 -18.00 15.91
C GLN A 33 -13.38 -17.02 15.18
N VAL A 34 -13.00 -15.75 15.09
CA VAL A 34 -13.78 -14.68 14.49
C VAL A 34 -13.25 -14.44 13.09
N THR A 35 -14.00 -14.79 12.06
CA THR A 35 -13.54 -14.67 10.67
C THR A 35 -13.76 -13.29 10.05
N LEU A 36 -14.60 -12.45 10.66
CA LEU A 36 -14.95 -11.11 10.17
C LEU A 36 -15.06 -10.12 11.34
N ILE A 37 -14.36 -9.00 11.24
CA ILE A 37 -14.41 -7.88 12.18
C ILE A 37 -15.19 -6.74 11.51
N ARG A 38 -16.41 -6.47 11.98
CA ARG A 38 -17.37 -5.59 11.29
C ARG A 38 -17.13 -4.09 11.54
N SER A 39 -16.45 -3.78 12.63
CA SER A 39 -16.14 -2.43 13.09
C SER A 39 -14.70 -2.38 13.60
N PRO A 40 -14.06 -1.20 13.62
CA PRO A 40 -12.68 -1.05 14.08
C PRO A 40 -12.46 -1.68 15.47
N ARG A 41 -11.40 -2.48 15.63
CA ARG A 41 -10.98 -3.12 16.89
C ARG A 41 -9.48 -3.00 17.08
N SER A 42 -8.99 -2.74 18.29
CA SER A 42 -7.54 -2.69 18.53
C SER A 42 -6.92 -4.09 18.46
N ILE A 43 -5.69 -4.19 17.94
CA ILE A 43 -4.85 -5.38 18.01
C ILE A 43 -4.00 -5.27 19.28
N PRO A 44 -4.29 -6.05 20.35
CA PRO A 44 -3.68 -5.85 21.67
C PRO A 44 -2.15 -5.88 21.68
N PHE A 45 -1.54 -6.64 20.77
CA PHE A 45 -0.08 -6.72 20.63
C PHE A 45 0.58 -5.36 20.34
N PHE A 46 -0.13 -4.44 19.70
CA PHE A 46 0.36 -3.11 19.34
C PHE A 46 -0.23 -1.99 20.23
N ASP A 47 -0.87 -2.33 21.35
CA ASP A 47 -1.38 -1.30 22.27
C ASP A 47 -0.22 -0.49 22.89
N GLY A 48 -0.31 0.83 22.77
CA GLY A 48 0.75 1.77 23.15
C GLY A 48 1.91 1.89 22.14
N VAL A 49 1.78 1.32 20.95
CA VAL A 49 2.82 1.30 19.91
C VAL A 49 2.43 2.21 18.73
N ALA A 50 3.31 3.16 18.41
CA ALA A 50 3.38 3.83 17.12
C ALA A 50 4.34 3.08 16.17
N LEU A 51 3.96 2.99 14.89
CA LEU A 51 4.65 2.25 13.84
C LEU A 51 5.19 3.20 12.77
N ARG A 52 6.27 2.83 12.08
CA ARG A 52 6.73 3.55 10.89
C ARG A 52 5.83 3.27 9.69
N ASP A 53 5.44 2.02 9.50
CA ASP A 53 4.54 1.57 8.43
C ASP A 53 3.89 0.22 8.79
N ILE A 54 2.78 -0.10 8.15
CA ILE A 54 2.03 -1.36 8.30
C ILE A 54 1.38 -1.72 6.96
N ASN A 55 1.33 -3.00 6.59
CA ASN A 55 0.65 -3.48 5.40
C ASN A 55 -0.14 -4.75 5.76
N LEU A 56 -1.44 -4.75 5.47
CA LEU A 56 -2.32 -5.88 5.73
C LEU A 56 -2.71 -6.53 4.39
N LYS A 57 -2.13 -7.71 4.12
CA LYS A 57 -2.54 -8.58 3.03
C LYS A 57 -3.68 -9.47 3.48
N GLU A 58 -4.22 -10.24 2.55
CA GLU A 58 -5.31 -11.15 2.88
C GLU A 58 -4.83 -12.24 3.85
N LYS A 59 -3.68 -12.85 3.54
CA LYS A 59 -3.18 -14.03 4.27
C LYS A 59 -2.18 -13.72 5.38
N HIS A 60 -1.54 -12.54 5.36
CA HIS A 60 -0.57 -12.13 6.39
C HIS A 60 -0.57 -10.61 6.61
N GLY A 61 -0.04 -10.18 7.75
CA GLY A 61 0.22 -8.79 8.08
C GLY A 61 1.71 -8.55 8.31
N VAL A 62 2.16 -7.34 8.02
CA VAL A 62 3.54 -6.90 8.26
C VAL A 62 3.56 -5.47 8.81
N ALA A 63 4.40 -5.20 9.80
CA ALA A 63 4.51 -3.89 10.46
C ALA A 63 5.96 -3.56 10.77
N VAL A 64 6.28 -2.26 10.86
CA VAL A 64 7.61 -1.75 11.20
C VAL A 64 7.53 -0.90 12.45
N ASP A 65 8.32 -1.25 13.47
CA ASP A 65 8.33 -0.51 14.73
C ASP A 65 9.21 0.76 14.67
N ALA A 66 9.29 1.46 15.80
CA ALA A 66 10.07 2.68 15.94
C ALA A 66 11.60 2.51 15.80
N ASN A 67 12.13 1.29 15.88
CA ASN A 67 13.54 0.98 15.64
C ASN A 67 13.80 0.62 14.17
N GLY A 68 12.75 0.39 13.38
CA GLY A 68 12.88 -0.14 12.04
C GLY A 68 13.02 -1.65 11.99
N ASP A 69 12.59 -2.35 13.04
CA ASP A 69 12.47 -3.81 13.05
C ASP A 69 11.11 -4.20 12.45
N VAL A 70 11.10 -5.29 11.67
CA VAL A 70 9.90 -5.78 10.96
C VAL A 70 9.23 -6.90 11.74
N TYR A 71 7.90 -6.83 11.87
CA TYR A 71 7.06 -7.86 12.48
C TYR A 71 6.14 -8.45 11.43
N GLN A 72 5.97 -9.78 11.42
CA GLN A 72 5.08 -10.52 10.53
C GLN A 72 4.13 -11.42 11.31
N TRP A 73 2.91 -11.63 10.80
CA TRP A 73 1.90 -12.51 11.40
C TRP A 73 0.82 -12.91 10.40
N GLY A 74 -0.12 -13.74 10.86
CA GLY A 74 -1.22 -14.26 10.05
C GLY A 74 -0.92 -15.64 9.51
N LEU A 75 -1.96 -16.36 9.12
CA LEU A 75 -1.86 -17.77 8.79
C LEU A 75 -0.93 -18.03 7.59
N GLY A 76 -0.93 -17.16 6.57
CA GLY A 76 -0.01 -17.28 5.42
C GLY A 76 1.47 -17.08 5.77
N PHE A 77 1.78 -16.48 6.92
CA PHE A 77 3.15 -16.40 7.43
C PHE A 77 3.56 -17.68 8.17
N PHE A 78 2.66 -18.26 8.97
CA PHE A 78 2.95 -19.43 9.80
C PHE A 78 2.76 -20.77 9.08
N ASP A 79 1.88 -20.84 8.09
CA ASP A 79 1.52 -22.06 7.38
C ASP A 79 1.59 -21.87 5.86
N PRO A 80 2.63 -22.41 5.19
CA PRO A 80 2.82 -22.27 3.75
C PRO A 80 1.72 -22.98 2.95
N ALA A 81 1.04 -23.98 3.51
CA ALA A 81 -0.03 -24.70 2.81
C ALA A 81 -1.21 -23.78 2.46
N VAL A 82 -1.37 -22.68 3.19
CA VAL A 82 -2.41 -21.67 2.94
C VAL A 82 -2.14 -20.83 1.69
N LEU A 83 -0.91 -20.87 1.17
CA LEU A 83 -0.57 -20.21 -0.09
C LEU A 83 -0.87 -21.07 -1.32
N GLU A 84 -1.08 -22.38 -1.17
CA GLU A 84 -1.45 -23.22 -2.31
C GLU A 84 -2.88 -22.89 -2.79
N PRO A 85 -3.08 -22.64 -4.10
CA PRO A 85 -4.38 -22.35 -4.68
C PRO A 85 -5.22 -23.63 -4.75
N THR A 86 -5.76 -24.08 -3.61
CA THR A 86 -6.73 -25.18 -3.60
C THR A 86 -8.08 -24.67 -4.12
N ALA A 87 -8.51 -25.25 -5.24
CA ALA A 87 -9.39 -24.68 -6.26
C ALA A 87 -10.87 -24.45 -5.90
N ILE A 88 -11.24 -24.19 -4.63
CA ILE A 88 -12.64 -23.92 -4.23
C ILE A 88 -12.79 -22.69 -3.30
N GLU A 89 -11.71 -22.10 -2.77
CA GLU A 89 -11.76 -21.01 -1.78
C GLU A 89 -11.39 -19.60 -2.30
N ASP A 90 -10.78 -19.48 -3.49
CA ASP A 90 -10.37 -18.23 -4.14
C ASP A 90 -11.51 -17.47 -4.84
N VAL A 91 -12.70 -17.48 -4.24
CA VAL A 91 -13.77 -16.57 -4.65
C VAL A 91 -13.66 -15.33 -3.77
N PRO A 92 -13.26 -14.15 -4.31
CA PRO A 92 -13.34 -12.90 -3.58
C PRO A 92 -14.73 -12.80 -2.97
N LEU A 93 -14.81 -12.45 -1.68
CA LEU A 93 -16.07 -12.22 -0.98
C LEU A 93 -16.97 -11.38 -1.92
N GLY A 94 -18.07 -11.97 -2.41
CA GLY A 94 -18.96 -11.28 -3.35
C GLY A 94 -19.47 -12.09 -4.53
N ARG A 95 -18.89 -13.25 -4.89
CA ARG A 95 -19.28 -13.92 -6.14
C ARG A 95 -20.35 -15.02 -6.08
N ARG A 96 -20.85 -15.48 -4.91
CA ARG A 96 -22.01 -16.40 -4.87
C ARG A 96 -22.83 -16.28 -3.59
N ARG A 97 -24.16 -16.21 -3.76
CA ARG A 97 -25.20 -16.18 -2.72
C ARG A 97 -25.29 -17.49 -1.91
N GLU A 98 -24.61 -18.55 -2.36
CA GLU A 98 -24.70 -19.92 -1.83
C GLU A 98 -23.62 -20.31 -0.81
N LYS A 99 -22.64 -19.45 -0.50
CA LYS A 99 -21.56 -19.77 0.48
C LYS A 99 -21.65 -18.96 1.77
N ALA A 100 -22.85 -18.89 2.36
CA ALA A 100 -23.02 -18.32 3.70
C ALA A 100 -22.27 -19.13 4.77
N GLY A 101 -22.10 -20.45 4.59
CA GLY A 101 -21.42 -21.33 5.55
C GLY A 101 -19.88 -21.27 5.51
N ALA A 102 -19.27 -21.29 4.32
CA ALA A 102 -17.81 -21.39 4.17
C ALA A 102 -17.04 -20.14 4.65
N ASN A 103 -17.70 -18.97 4.67
CA ASN A 103 -17.11 -17.71 5.15
C ASN A 103 -17.17 -17.54 6.69
N LEU A 104 -17.91 -18.41 7.39
CA LEU A 104 -18.11 -18.36 8.84
C LEU A 104 -17.21 -19.36 9.59
N THR A 105 -16.55 -20.26 8.87
CA THR A 105 -15.59 -21.22 9.43
C THR A 105 -14.18 -20.84 9.01
N ALA A 106 -13.30 -20.62 9.98
CA ALA A 106 -11.86 -20.47 9.74
C ALA A 106 -11.33 -21.67 8.92
N PRO A 107 -10.24 -21.51 8.14
CA PRO A 107 -9.57 -22.63 7.48
C PRO A 107 -9.36 -23.76 8.49
N ARG A 108 -9.99 -24.92 8.26
CA ARG A 108 -10.03 -26.01 9.24
C ARG A 108 -8.83 -26.92 9.04
N GLY A 109 -7.95 -26.99 10.05
CA GLY A 109 -6.90 -28.00 10.17
C GLY A 109 -5.57 -27.43 10.64
N SER A 110 -5.29 -27.54 11.96
CA SER A 110 -4.03 -27.20 12.68
C SER A 110 -3.43 -25.78 12.47
N THR A 111 -2.87 -25.20 13.53
CA THR A 111 -2.33 -23.81 13.62
C THR A 111 -3.35 -22.66 13.46
N ALA A 112 -4.34 -22.76 12.56
CA ALA A 112 -5.31 -21.70 12.28
C ALA A 112 -6.24 -21.32 13.45
N SER A 113 -6.45 -22.24 14.41
CA SER A 113 -7.26 -22.01 15.62
C SER A 113 -6.47 -21.47 16.82
N LEU A 114 -5.14 -21.33 16.68
CA LEU A 114 -4.26 -20.85 17.73
C LEU A 114 -4.18 -19.33 17.72
N VAL A 115 -3.98 -18.74 18.90
CA VAL A 115 -3.66 -17.32 19.02
C VAL A 115 -2.17 -17.17 18.71
N LEU A 116 -1.86 -16.61 17.54
CA LEU A 116 -0.49 -16.45 17.06
C LEU A 116 -0.14 -14.97 17.02
N ASN A 117 0.72 -14.56 17.95
CA ASN A 117 1.17 -13.17 18.04
C ASN A 117 2.18 -12.81 16.93
N PRO A 118 2.27 -11.53 16.56
CA PRO A 118 3.29 -11.06 15.62
C PRO A 118 4.73 -11.36 16.04
N VAL A 119 5.54 -11.68 15.04
CA VAL A 119 6.91 -12.20 15.18
C VAL A 119 7.89 -11.17 14.64
N LYS A 120 8.89 -10.80 15.45
CA LYS A 120 10.00 -9.98 14.97
C LYS A 120 10.87 -10.81 14.01
N THR A 121 11.13 -10.28 12.82
CA THR A 121 11.82 -11.00 11.72
C THR A 121 13.07 -10.24 11.26
N LEU A 122 12.95 -9.27 10.35
CA LEU A 122 14.09 -8.47 9.89
C LEU A 122 14.45 -7.40 10.94
N THR A 123 15.71 -7.38 11.40
CA THR A 123 16.19 -6.45 12.44
C THR A 123 17.46 -5.73 12.03
N GLY A 124 17.72 -4.56 12.62
CA GLY A 124 18.98 -3.83 12.42
C GLY A 124 19.19 -3.23 11.02
N LYS A 125 18.18 -3.27 10.13
CA LYS A 125 18.22 -2.64 8.79
C LYS A 125 17.60 -1.24 8.75
N ASN A 126 17.04 -0.76 9.87
CA ASN A 126 16.44 0.56 10.01
C ASN A 126 15.38 0.84 8.92
N ILE A 127 14.40 -0.06 8.80
CA ILE A 127 13.35 0.00 7.78
C ILE A 127 12.42 1.19 8.02
N VAL A 128 12.05 1.90 6.95
CA VAL A 128 11.15 3.08 6.99
C VAL A 128 9.83 2.85 6.25
N LYS A 129 9.80 1.98 5.24
CA LYS A 129 8.59 1.66 4.46
C LYS A 129 8.61 0.19 4.05
N ILE A 130 7.42 -0.42 3.96
CA ILE A 130 7.25 -1.81 3.52
C ILE A 130 6.13 -1.94 2.49
N GLU A 131 6.39 -2.76 1.48
CA GLU A 131 5.40 -3.20 0.52
C GLU A 131 5.41 -4.72 0.42
N ALA A 132 4.23 -5.34 0.52
CA ALA A 132 4.10 -6.78 0.50
C ALA A 132 3.39 -7.24 -0.78
N THR A 133 3.68 -8.47 -1.18
CA THR A 133 2.89 -9.34 -2.06
C THR A 133 2.46 -10.55 -1.23
N GLU A 134 1.67 -11.49 -1.76
CA GLU A 134 1.28 -12.69 -1.00
C GLU A 134 2.49 -13.55 -0.56
N GLU A 135 3.60 -13.53 -1.32
CA GLU A 135 4.76 -14.41 -1.07
C GLU A 135 6.04 -13.68 -0.63
N LYS A 136 6.19 -12.41 -0.97
CA LYS A 136 7.42 -11.61 -0.76
C LYS A 136 7.11 -10.27 -0.11
N ILE A 137 8.03 -9.81 0.72
CA ILE A 137 8.00 -8.49 1.34
C ILE A 137 9.23 -7.70 0.87
N TYR A 138 8.99 -6.46 0.47
CA TYR A 138 9.99 -5.48 0.07
C TYR A 138 10.07 -4.40 1.14
N ALA A 139 11.22 -4.25 1.78
CA ALA A 139 11.45 -3.32 2.87
C ALA A 139 12.49 -2.27 2.48
N LEU A 140 12.09 -1.00 2.45
CA LEU A 140 12.96 0.13 2.18
C LEU A 140 13.59 0.61 3.49
N SER A 141 14.92 0.62 3.54
CA SER A 141 15.71 1.20 4.62
C SER A 141 15.89 2.71 4.47
N LYS A 142 16.14 3.40 5.58
CA LYS A 142 16.48 4.84 5.60
C LYS A 142 17.67 5.21 4.70
N ASP A 143 18.59 4.27 4.50
CA ASP A 143 19.76 4.42 3.65
C ASP A 143 19.45 4.24 2.15
N GLY A 144 18.23 3.82 1.80
CA GLY A 144 17.76 3.61 0.44
C GLY A 144 18.06 2.22 -0.14
N HIS A 145 18.41 1.26 0.70
CA HIS A 145 18.47 -0.15 0.34
C HIS A 145 17.07 -0.77 0.35
N ILE A 146 16.75 -1.57 -0.66
CA ILE A 146 15.51 -2.36 -0.72
C ILE A 146 15.88 -3.80 -0.38
N TYR A 147 15.41 -4.28 0.76
CA TYR A 147 15.55 -5.68 1.19
C TYR A 147 14.33 -6.47 0.74
N VAL A 148 14.52 -7.64 0.15
CA VAL A 148 13.45 -8.59 -0.17
C VAL A 148 13.61 -9.87 0.65
N PHE A 149 12.54 -10.33 1.26
CA PHE A 149 12.50 -11.57 2.03
C PHE A 149 11.12 -12.22 1.88
N SER A 150 11.03 -13.51 2.20
CA SER A 150 9.79 -14.25 2.06
C SER A 150 8.76 -13.79 3.09
N ALA A 151 7.48 -13.75 2.71
CA ALA A 151 6.36 -13.57 3.63
C ALA A 151 6.05 -14.84 4.46
N VAL A 152 6.80 -15.92 4.26
CA VAL A 152 6.60 -17.24 4.88
C VAL A 152 7.75 -17.55 5.84
N GLN A 153 7.43 -17.93 7.08
CA GLN A 153 8.41 -18.16 8.13
C GLN A 153 9.39 -19.29 7.80
N GLN A 154 8.91 -20.41 7.26
CA GLN A 154 9.72 -21.58 6.94
C GLN A 154 10.80 -21.28 5.90
N LEU A 155 10.52 -20.35 4.98
CA LEU A 155 11.44 -19.94 3.93
C LEU A 155 12.47 -18.89 4.40
N GLN A 156 12.36 -18.38 5.63
CA GLN A 156 13.28 -17.40 6.21
C GLN A 156 14.45 -18.02 6.98
N ALA A 157 14.35 -19.30 7.39
CA ALA A 157 15.23 -19.88 8.41
C ALA A 157 16.64 -20.26 7.95
N THR A 158 16.91 -20.34 6.64
CA THR A 158 18.22 -20.76 6.11
C THR A 158 18.72 -19.77 5.05
N PRO A 159 19.69 -18.89 5.36
CA PRO A 159 20.29 -18.04 4.35
C PRO A 159 21.02 -18.89 3.32
N LYS A 160 20.49 -18.97 2.10
CA LYS A 160 21.07 -19.81 1.01
C LYS A 160 22.47 -19.35 0.60
N TYR A 161 22.75 -18.05 0.72
CA TYR A 161 24.06 -17.46 0.41
C TYR A 161 24.44 -16.51 1.56
N PRO A 162 25.27 -16.93 2.53
CA PRO A 162 25.73 -16.02 3.57
C PRO A 162 26.53 -14.88 2.92
N GLY A 163 26.06 -13.64 3.08
CA GLY A 163 26.68 -12.47 2.47
C GLY A 163 28.13 -12.30 2.91
N TRP A 164 29.05 -12.18 1.95
CA TRP A 164 30.44 -11.85 2.24
C TRP A 164 30.54 -10.38 2.68
N SER A 165 31.04 -10.16 3.89
CA SER A 165 31.30 -8.83 4.44
C SER A 165 32.80 -8.55 4.41
N PRO A 166 33.28 -7.50 3.71
CA PRO A 166 34.70 -7.11 3.72
C PRO A 166 35.14 -6.50 5.06
N ASN A 167 34.22 -6.29 6.02
CA ASN A 167 34.53 -5.76 7.34
C ASN A 167 34.74 -6.90 8.35
N PRO A 168 35.97 -7.15 8.85
CA PRO A 168 36.28 -8.29 9.72
C PRO A 168 35.54 -8.24 11.07
N LEU A 169 35.12 -7.06 11.53
CA LEU A 169 34.32 -6.90 12.76
C LEU A 169 32.85 -7.34 12.60
N LYS A 170 32.32 -7.39 11.38
CA LYS A 170 30.99 -7.97 11.10
C LYS A 170 31.02 -9.50 11.08
N LEU A 171 32.20 -10.12 10.93
CA LEU A 171 32.39 -11.56 11.09
C LEU A 171 32.17 -12.00 12.56
N PHE A 172 32.52 -11.14 13.52
CA PHE A 172 32.23 -11.35 14.94
C PHE A 172 30.77 -11.05 15.30
N ASN A 173 30.13 -10.12 14.59
CA ASN A 173 28.69 -9.85 14.72
C ASN A 173 27.80 -10.86 13.97
N ALA A 174 28.35 -11.77 13.17
CA ALA A 174 27.62 -12.88 12.57
C ALA A 174 27.07 -13.88 13.61
N PHE A 175 27.51 -13.76 14.87
CA PHE A 175 27.00 -14.50 16.02
C PHE A 175 25.95 -13.71 16.83
N ALA A 176 25.61 -12.48 16.44
CA ALA A 176 24.66 -11.62 17.12
C ALA A 176 23.31 -11.58 16.36
N GLY A 177 22.46 -12.56 16.64
CA GLY A 177 21.07 -12.63 16.16
C GLY A 177 20.91 -13.31 14.80
N ALA A 178 20.00 -14.28 14.70
CA ALA A 178 19.68 -14.96 13.45
C ALA A 178 18.96 -13.97 12.50
N ASP A 179 19.72 -13.37 11.58
CA ASP A 179 19.16 -12.57 10.47
C ASP A 179 18.46 -13.54 9.50
N ILE A 180 17.23 -13.21 9.09
CA ILE A 180 16.45 -14.04 8.16
C ILE A 180 17.09 -14.07 6.77
N ASP A 181 16.78 -15.09 5.96
CA ASP A 181 17.17 -15.10 4.55
C ASP A 181 16.54 -13.90 3.82
N HIS A 182 17.39 -13.03 3.29
CA HIS A 182 17.01 -11.85 2.55
C HIS A 182 17.98 -11.58 1.41
N GLU A 183 17.53 -10.81 0.43
CA GLU A 183 18.33 -10.32 -0.69
C GLU A 183 18.19 -8.80 -0.79
N VAL A 184 19.12 -8.14 -1.46
CA VAL A 184 19.05 -6.69 -1.70
C VAL A 184 18.83 -6.45 -3.18
N LEU A 185 17.87 -5.59 -3.52
CA LEU A 185 17.69 -5.18 -4.92
C LEU A 185 18.76 -4.15 -5.28
N HIS A 186 19.42 -4.39 -6.40
CA HIS A 186 20.50 -3.58 -6.93
C HIS A 186 20.10 -2.95 -8.26
N PRO A 187 20.59 -1.75 -8.60
CA PRO A 187 20.37 -1.18 -9.90
C PRO A 187 21.00 -2.00 -10.99
N ALA A 188 20.35 -2.06 -12.15
CA ALA A 188 20.96 -2.62 -13.33
C ALA A 188 22.31 -1.92 -13.59
N PRO A 189 23.36 -2.64 -14.03
CA PRO A 189 24.68 -2.05 -14.27
C PRO A 189 24.64 -0.84 -15.23
N SER A 190 23.70 -0.84 -16.17
CA SER A 190 23.47 0.25 -17.13
C SER A 190 22.88 1.54 -16.52
N ALA A 191 22.38 1.49 -15.29
CA ALA A 191 21.72 2.64 -14.66
C ALA A 191 22.69 3.71 -14.15
N HIS A 192 23.99 3.38 -13.99
CA HIS A 192 25.04 4.27 -13.50
C HIS A 192 24.59 5.18 -12.33
N TRP A 193 24.55 4.63 -11.12
CA TRP A 193 24.15 5.37 -9.92
C TRP A 193 25.15 6.47 -9.52
N GLY A 194 24.63 7.65 -9.16
CA GLY A 194 25.43 8.70 -8.53
C GLY A 194 25.81 8.35 -7.09
N SER A 195 26.91 8.90 -6.59
CA SER A 195 27.43 8.60 -5.24
C SER A 195 26.49 8.98 -4.08
N THR A 196 25.61 9.95 -4.28
CA THR A 196 24.60 10.40 -3.29
C THR A 196 23.19 9.96 -3.63
N GLU A 197 23.04 9.15 -4.68
CA GLU A 197 21.74 8.70 -5.13
C GLU A 197 21.28 7.49 -4.32
N LYS A 198 20.02 7.52 -3.91
CA LYS A 198 19.41 6.44 -3.16
C LYS A 198 17.94 6.29 -3.50
N VAL A 199 17.40 5.09 -3.33
CA VAL A 199 15.95 4.87 -3.46
C VAL A 199 15.25 5.67 -2.36
N HIS A 200 14.27 6.46 -2.76
CA HIS A 200 13.48 7.30 -1.88
C HIS A 200 12.12 6.68 -1.57
N ASP A 201 11.50 6.03 -2.55
CA ASP A 201 10.19 5.40 -2.38
C ASP A 201 10.04 4.13 -3.23
N ILE A 202 9.20 3.22 -2.75
CA ILE A 202 8.84 1.96 -3.42
C ILE A 202 7.32 1.78 -3.41
N ILE A 203 6.78 1.14 -4.46
CA ILE A 203 5.38 0.69 -4.51
C ILE A 203 5.31 -0.64 -5.26
N VAL A 204 4.41 -1.52 -4.86
CA VAL A 204 4.30 -2.88 -5.40
C VAL A 204 2.89 -3.13 -5.93
N GLY A 205 2.82 -3.53 -7.20
CA GLY A 205 1.63 -4.15 -7.78
C GLY A 205 1.59 -5.66 -7.53
N ASP A 206 0.76 -6.40 -8.26
CA ASP A 206 0.67 -7.86 -8.05
C ASP A 206 1.90 -8.59 -8.60
N HIS A 207 2.45 -8.06 -9.70
CA HIS A 207 3.53 -8.71 -10.45
C HIS A 207 4.72 -7.80 -10.75
N HIS A 208 4.71 -6.56 -10.27
CA HIS A 208 5.78 -5.59 -10.53
C HIS A 208 6.03 -4.68 -9.31
N LEU A 209 7.28 -4.24 -9.16
CA LEU A 209 7.71 -3.22 -8.20
C LEU A 209 8.14 -1.99 -8.98
N LEU A 210 7.72 -0.81 -8.51
CA LEU A 210 8.25 0.46 -8.95
C LEU A 210 9.05 1.09 -7.81
N SER A 211 10.10 1.82 -8.16
CA SER A 211 10.87 2.61 -7.21
C SER A 211 11.27 3.94 -7.83
N VAL A 212 11.45 4.95 -6.98
CA VAL A 212 11.91 6.28 -7.39
C VAL A 212 13.10 6.71 -6.53
N SER A 213 14.12 7.30 -7.14
CA SER A 213 15.29 7.82 -6.42
C SER A 213 15.06 9.22 -5.86
N ASN A 214 15.91 9.64 -4.92
CA ASN A 214 15.96 11.02 -4.43
C ASN A 214 16.33 12.06 -5.51
N LYS A 215 16.66 11.63 -6.74
CA LYS A 215 16.91 12.47 -7.91
C LYS A 215 15.75 12.44 -8.92
N GLY A 216 14.66 11.76 -8.59
CA GLY A 216 13.47 11.66 -9.43
C GLY A 216 13.59 10.67 -10.59
N ARG A 217 14.59 9.77 -10.58
CA ARG A 217 14.69 8.68 -11.57
C ARG A 217 13.80 7.53 -11.15
N THR A 218 13.16 6.89 -12.12
CA THR A 218 12.18 5.83 -11.87
C THR A 218 12.67 4.50 -12.40
N PHE A 219 12.51 3.45 -11.59
CA PHE A 219 12.90 2.09 -11.92
C PHE A 219 11.75 1.11 -11.72
N ALA A 220 11.75 0.02 -12.49
CA ALA A 220 10.81 -1.08 -12.39
C ALA A 220 11.53 -2.42 -12.21
N THR A 221 10.86 -3.37 -11.57
CA THR A 221 11.37 -4.73 -11.37
C THR A 221 10.21 -5.71 -11.49
N PRO A 222 10.30 -6.74 -12.36
CA PRO A 222 9.30 -7.79 -12.38
C PRO A 222 9.41 -8.61 -11.09
N ILE A 223 8.27 -8.97 -10.52
CA ILE A 223 8.18 -9.82 -9.32
C ILE A 223 7.82 -11.26 -9.70
N SER A 224 7.11 -11.41 -10.82
CA SER A 224 6.74 -12.69 -11.45
C SER A 224 6.86 -12.64 -12.97
N GLU A 225 6.67 -13.78 -13.64
CA GLU A 225 6.66 -13.91 -15.11
C GLU A 225 5.60 -13.02 -15.77
N GLU A 226 4.49 -12.75 -15.08
CA GLU A 226 3.45 -11.84 -15.55
C GLU A 226 3.78 -10.36 -15.31
N GLY A 227 4.97 -10.09 -14.78
CA GLY A 227 5.43 -8.76 -14.38
C GLY A 227 5.45 -7.72 -15.50
N ASN A 228 5.40 -8.15 -16.76
CA ASN A 228 5.22 -7.24 -17.89
C ASN A 228 4.06 -7.60 -18.83
N ALA A 229 3.12 -8.46 -18.41
CA ALA A 229 2.04 -8.95 -19.27
C ALA A 229 1.23 -7.84 -19.98
N PHE A 230 1.06 -6.68 -19.34
CA PHE A 230 0.36 -5.52 -19.88
C PHE A 230 1.28 -4.30 -20.09
N GLY A 231 2.60 -4.49 -20.03
CA GLY A 231 3.59 -3.41 -20.14
C GLY A 231 3.77 -2.55 -18.89
N GLN A 232 3.36 -3.06 -17.73
CA GLN A 232 3.44 -2.35 -16.45
C GLN A 232 4.88 -2.07 -15.96
N LEU A 233 5.91 -2.66 -16.56
CA LEU A 233 7.30 -2.27 -16.27
C LEU A 233 7.70 -0.96 -16.96
N GLY A 234 7.01 -0.56 -18.04
CA GLY A 234 7.46 0.55 -18.90
C GLY A 234 8.79 0.29 -19.63
N THR A 235 9.29 -0.94 -19.60
CA THR A 235 10.48 -1.44 -20.31
C THR A 235 10.26 -2.90 -20.72
N ARG A 236 10.97 -3.37 -21.74
CA ARG A 236 10.91 -4.78 -22.22
C ARG A 236 12.13 -5.61 -21.82
N ARG A 237 13.31 -4.99 -21.74
CA ARG A 237 14.56 -5.68 -21.44
C ARG A 237 14.77 -5.68 -19.92
N VAL A 238 14.88 -6.87 -19.34
CA VAL A 238 15.10 -7.08 -17.92
C VAL A 238 16.22 -8.09 -17.69
N TRP A 239 16.91 -8.00 -16.57
CA TRP A 239 17.91 -8.93 -16.12
C TRP A 239 17.25 -9.88 -15.12
N LEU A 240 17.33 -11.18 -15.39
CA LEU A 240 16.87 -12.23 -14.49
C LEU A 240 18.07 -13.03 -13.99
N ASN A 241 17.93 -13.71 -12.87
CA ASN A 241 19.04 -14.48 -12.33
C ASN A 241 19.36 -15.69 -13.23
N ALA A 242 20.64 -15.86 -13.57
CA ALA A 242 21.10 -16.93 -14.44
C ALA A 242 21.10 -18.28 -13.73
N PRO A 243 20.92 -19.40 -14.46
CA PRO A 243 21.02 -20.71 -13.87
C PRO A 243 22.41 -21.02 -13.32
N LYS A 244 22.45 -21.58 -12.11
CA LYS A 244 23.69 -22.07 -11.49
C LYS A 244 24.05 -23.43 -12.09
N THR A 245 25.07 -23.49 -12.93
CA THR A 245 25.74 -24.75 -13.26
C THR A 245 26.91 -24.94 -12.29
N PRO A 246 27.37 -26.18 -12.04
CA PRO A 246 28.44 -26.47 -11.08
C PRO A 246 29.70 -25.62 -11.26
N ASP A 247 29.98 -25.19 -12.50
CA ASP A 247 31.16 -24.40 -12.87
C ASP A 247 30.89 -22.90 -13.13
N SER A 248 29.64 -22.40 -13.00
CA SER A 248 29.31 -21.01 -13.33
C SER A 248 29.31 -20.08 -12.11
N LYS A 249 29.87 -18.87 -12.29
CA LYS A 249 29.70 -17.77 -11.34
C LYS A 249 28.24 -17.30 -11.35
N ALA A 250 27.78 -16.76 -10.22
CA ALA A 250 26.50 -16.05 -10.17
C ALA A 250 26.49 -14.96 -11.26
N GLY A 251 25.47 -15.00 -12.12
CA GLY A 251 25.33 -14.11 -13.26
C GLY A 251 23.88 -13.76 -13.50
N HIS A 252 23.64 -12.80 -14.39
CA HIS A 252 22.31 -12.41 -14.83
C HIS A 252 22.15 -12.73 -16.32
N VAL A 253 20.97 -13.17 -16.73
CA VAL A 253 20.58 -13.32 -18.13
C VAL A 253 19.68 -12.16 -18.50
N GLU A 254 20.10 -11.38 -19.49
CA GLU A 254 19.21 -10.40 -20.09
C GLU A 254 18.10 -11.15 -20.83
N THR A 255 16.86 -10.89 -20.42
CA THR A 255 15.66 -11.52 -20.92
C THR A 255 14.71 -10.44 -21.43
N LEU A 256 14.07 -10.73 -22.56
CA LEU A 256 13.01 -9.89 -23.11
C LEU A 256 11.67 -10.34 -22.50
N LEU A 257 11.06 -9.51 -21.68
CA LEU A 257 9.68 -9.69 -21.22
C LEU A 257 8.78 -8.79 -22.06
N GLU A 258 8.20 -9.32 -23.13
CA GLU A 258 7.28 -8.55 -23.97
C GLU A 258 5.86 -8.57 -23.41
N PRO A 259 5.15 -7.43 -23.44
CA PRO A 259 3.72 -7.39 -23.16
C PRO A 259 2.93 -8.35 -24.05
N ARG A 260 2.03 -9.15 -23.43
CA ARG A 260 1.19 -10.14 -24.12
C ARG A 260 0.36 -9.52 -25.23
N VAL A 261 -0.08 -8.27 -25.04
CA VAL A 261 -0.85 -7.53 -26.04
C VAL A 261 -0.15 -7.47 -27.39
N PHE A 262 1.19 -7.44 -27.41
CA PHE A 262 1.93 -7.32 -28.65
C PHE A 262 1.83 -8.61 -29.46
N ALA A 263 2.01 -9.76 -28.80
CA ALA A 263 1.81 -11.06 -29.42
C ALA A 263 0.35 -11.23 -29.91
N GLU A 264 -0.64 -10.85 -29.09
CA GLU A 264 -2.06 -10.91 -29.45
C GLU A 264 -2.40 -9.97 -30.62
N LEU A 265 -1.80 -8.79 -30.68
CA LEU A 265 -1.99 -7.83 -31.77
C LEU A 265 -1.44 -8.37 -33.09
N GLU A 266 -0.26 -9.01 -33.09
CA GLU A 266 0.29 -9.65 -34.29
C GLU A 266 -0.61 -10.80 -34.75
N GLU A 267 -1.04 -11.67 -33.84
CA GLU A 267 -1.92 -12.81 -34.15
C GLU A 267 -3.25 -12.33 -34.76
N ASN A 268 -3.91 -11.35 -34.13
CA ASN A 268 -5.17 -10.80 -34.60
C ASN A 268 -5.06 -10.05 -35.95
N HIS A 269 -3.87 -9.57 -36.32
CA HIS A 269 -3.62 -8.83 -37.57
C HIS A 269 -2.78 -9.63 -38.58
N GLY A 270 -2.85 -10.97 -38.53
CA GLY A 270 -2.28 -11.85 -39.55
C GLY A 270 -0.75 -11.84 -39.59
N GLY A 271 -0.11 -11.67 -38.43
CA GLY A 271 1.35 -11.68 -38.26
C GLY A 271 2.05 -10.41 -38.71
N ARG A 272 1.33 -9.30 -38.90
CA ARG A 272 1.95 -7.99 -39.17
C ARG A 272 2.78 -7.57 -37.96
N PRO A 273 4.03 -7.11 -38.14
CA PRO A 273 4.89 -6.75 -37.02
C PRO A 273 4.28 -5.61 -36.20
N VAL A 274 4.34 -5.70 -34.87
CA VAL A 274 3.76 -4.72 -33.93
C VAL A 274 4.13 -3.28 -34.30
N SER A 275 5.35 -3.06 -34.79
CA SER A 275 5.85 -1.74 -35.20
C SER A 275 5.00 -1.05 -36.27
N THR A 276 4.21 -1.81 -37.03
CA THR A 276 3.30 -1.28 -38.05
C THR A 276 1.87 -1.07 -37.55
N LEU A 277 1.56 -1.59 -36.35
CA LEU A 277 0.22 -1.61 -35.77
C LEU A 277 0.07 -0.64 -34.59
N VAL A 278 1.18 -0.21 -33.97
CA VAL A 278 1.17 0.72 -32.83
C VAL A 278 1.59 2.14 -33.25
N PRO A 279 1.09 3.19 -32.57
CA PRO A 279 1.51 4.57 -32.83
C PRO A 279 3.02 4.79 -32.67
N GLU A 280 3.57 5.76 -33.38
CA GLU A 280 4.99 6.12 -33.30
C GLU A 280 5.38 6.48 -31.85
N GLY A 281 6.46 5.88 -31.32
CA GLY A 281 6.92 6.07 -29.93
C GLY A 281 6.37 5.10 -28.88
N TRP A 282 5.47 4.17 -29.27
CA TRP A 282 4.93 3.14 -28.38
C TRP A 282 5.84 1.92 -28.20
N LEU A 283 6.80 1.77 -29.10
CA LEU A 283 7.92 0.86 -28.93
C LEU A 283 9.05 1.64 -28.25
N PRO A 284 9.73 1.08 -27.23
CA PRO A 284 10.98 1.66 -26.77
C PRO A 284 11.89 1.82 -27.99
N ALA A 285 12.49 3.00 -28.15
CA ALA A 285 13.43 3.21 -29.25
C ALA A 285 14.47 2.08 -29.24
N PRO A 286 14.78 1.45 -30.38
CA PRO A 286 15.97 0.61 -30.46
C PRO A 286 17.12 1.50 -29.98
N THR A 287 17.84 1.06 -28.94
CA THR A 287 18.93 1.83 -28.37
C THR A 287 19.92 2.15 -29.48
N SER A 288 19.86 3.36 -30.01
CA SER A 288 20.76 3.85 -31.05
C SER A 288 22.07 4.26 -30.41
N GLU A 289 22.84 3.28 -29.93
CA GLU A 289 24.29 3.44 -29.81
C GLU A 289 24.98 3.20 -31.16
N THR A 290 24.47 3.81 -32.23
CA THR A 290 25.19 3.89 -33.52
C THR A 290 24.80 5.18 -34.23
N ASN A 291 25.12 6.33 -33.64
CA ASN A 291 25.27 7.59 -34.39
C ASN A 291 26.09 8.61 -33.58
N ARG A 292 27.38 8.33 -33.43
CA ARG A 292 28.39 9.39 -33.35
C ARG A 292 29.36 9.20 -34.49
N THR A 293 29.24 10.07 -35.48
CA THR A 293 30.25 10.32 -36.51
C THR A 293 31.51 10.87 -35.84
N THR A 294 32.37 9.99 -35.36
CA THR A 294 33.80 10.22 -35.14
C THR A 294 34.43 8.85 -35.01
N LYS A 295 35.31 8.50 -35.96
CA LYS A 295 36.03 7.22 -36.00
C LYS A 295 36.62 6.87 -34.63
N PRO A 296 36.19 5.76 -33.97
CA PRO A 296 36.89 5.27 -32.81
C PRO A 296 38.12 4.46 -33.25
N ARG A 297 39.27 4.88 -32.75
CA ARG A 297 40.53 4.15 -32.81
C ARG A 297 40.39 2.89 -31.97
N ALA A 298 40.59 1.73 -32.60
CA ALA A 298 40.46 0.42 -31.98
C ALA A 298 41.35 0.29 -30.72
N ARG A 299 40.70 0.09 -29.57
CA ARG A 299 41.22 -0.74 -28.49
C ARG A 299 40.20 -1.85 -28.27
N SER A 300 40.70 -3.06 -28.26
CA SER A 300 39.99 -4.34 -28.22
C SER A 300 39.03 -4.44 -27.04
N GLU A 301 37.74 -4.29 -27.31
CA GLU A 301 36.67 -4.98 -26.58
C GLU A 301 36.09 -6.05 -27.53
N PRO A 302 35.71 -7.24 -27.03
CA PRO A 302 35.22 -8.30 -27.91
C PRO A 302 33.90 -7.86 -28.55
N ALA A 303 33.89 -7.87 -29.88
CA ALA A 303 32.77 -7.51 -30.71
C ALA A 303 31.56 -8.42 -30.43
N PHE A 304 30.38 -7.81 -30.35
CA PHE A 304 29.12 -8.53 -30.48
C PHE A 304 29.01 -9.06 -31.93
N GLU A 305 29.01 -10.38 -32.09
CA GLU A 305 28.56 -11.01 -33.32
C GLU A 305 27.03 -10.86 -33.40
N THR A 306 26.55 -10.04 -34.33
CA THR A 306 25.17 -10.15 -34.83
C THR A 306 25.07 -11.43 -35.66
N SER A 307 24.81 -12.56 -34.99
CA SER A 307 24.41 -13.80 -35.65
C SER A 307 22.98 -13.67 -36.18
N THR A 308 22.76 -14.20 -37.38
CA THR A 308 21.46 -14.39 -38.02
C THR A 308 20.83 -15.74 -37.66
N ASP A 309 21.38 -16.47 -36.68
CA ASP A 309 20.80 -17.70 -36.16
C ASP A 309 19.59 -17.40 -35.26
N PRO A 310 18.54 -18.27 -35.28
CA PRO A 310 17.49 -18.21 -34.27
C PRO A 310 18.16 -18.30 -32.89
N ALA A 311 17.95 -17.27 -32.06
CA ALA A 311 18.53 -17.20 -30.74
C ALA A 311 18.30 -18.53 -30.00
N PRO A 312 19.32 -19.12 -29.36
CA PRO A 312 19.14 -20.32 -28.57
C PRO A 312 18.02 -20.05 -27.54
N PRO A 313 17.15 -21.03 -27.26
CA PRO A 313 16.07 -20.83 -26.31
C PRO A 313 16.67 -20.31 -24.99
N PRO A 314 16.08 -19.27 -24.38
CA PRO A 314 16.60 -18.70 -23.15
C PRO A 314 16.79 -19.82 -22.14
N LYS A 315 18.00 -19.92 -21.56
CA LYS A 315 18.29 -20.95 -20.56
C LYS A 315 17.25 -20.85 -19.43
N PRO A 316 16.70 -21.96 -18.94
CA PRO A 316 15.68 -21.92 -17.91
C PRO A 316 16.22 -21.20 -16.67
N LEU A 317 15.40 -20.31 -16.11
CA LEU A 317 15.69 -19.63 -14.85
C LEU A 317 15.92 -20.69 -13.75
N ALA A 318 17.02 -20.63 -13.00
CA ALA A 318 17.24 -21.61 -11.93
C ALA A 318 16.47 -21.31 -10.65
N GLU A 319 16.13 -20.04 -10.42
CA GLU A 319 15.35 -19.66 -9.24
C GLU A 319 13.85 -19.69 -9.61
N PRO A 320 13.00 -20.36 -8.82
CA PRO A 320 11.56 -20.37 -9.07
C PRO A 320 10.99 -18.96 -8.88
N VAL A 321 9.85 -18.67 -9.51
CA VAL A 321 9.19 -17.35 -9.47
C VAL A 321 8.96 -16.84 -8.05
N GLY A 322 8.56 -17.71 -7.12
CA GLY A 322 8.38 -17.36 -5.70
C GLY A 322 9.67 -17.09 -4.92
N SER A 323 10.84 -17.37 -5.50
CA SER A 323 12.14 -17.09 -4.87
C SER A 323 12.35 -15.58 -4.71
N ILE A 324 12.89 -15.20 -3.54
CA ILE A 324 13.34 -13.82 -3.28
C ILE A 324 14.50 -13.41 -4.20
N ARG A 325 15.12 -14.38 -4.89
CA ARG A 325 16.19 -14.22 -5.87
C ARG A 325 15.72 -14.51 -7.30
N TRP A 326 14.44 -14.35 -7.61
CA TRP A 326 14.00 -14.51 -9.00
C TRP A 326 14.50 -13.35 -9.89
N CYS A 327 14.30 -12.11 -9.42
CA CYS A 327 14.84 -10.89 -10.02
C CYS A 327 15.32 -9.95 -8.91
N THR A 328 16.57 -9.53 -8.99
CA THR A 328 17.21 -8.68 -7.96
C THR A 328 17.64 -7.32 -8.52
N THR A 329 17.26 -7.02 -9.76
CA THR A 329 17.76 -5.85 -10.51
C THR A 329 16.68 -4.80 -10.75
N LEU A 330 16.96 -3.54 -10.40
CA LEU A 330 16.12 -2.38 -10.70
C LEU A 330 16.43 -1.84 -12.11
N HIS A 331 15.43 -1.82 -12.98
CA HIS A 331 15.57 -1.37 -14.37
C HIS A 331 15.05 0.04 -14.53
N GLU A 332 15.88 0.96 -15.00
CA GLU A 332 15.43 2.33 -15.28
C GLU A 332 14.37 2.33 -16.38
N ILE A 333 13.28 3.07 -16.18
CA ILE A 333 12.20 3.20 -17.16
C ILE A 333 12.65 4.20 -18.24
N PRO A 334 12.95 3.77 -19.49
CA PRO A 334 13.59 4.65 -20.48
C PRO A 334 12.75 5.87 -20.84
N ALA A 335 11.42 5.70 -20.93
CA ALA A 335 10.49 6.79 -21.25
C ALA A 335 10.39 7.87 -20.15
N LEU A 336 10.88 7.60 -18.94
CA LEU A 336 10.90 8.54 -17.83
C LEU A 336 12.28 9.18 -17.60
N ARG A 337 13.26 8.90 -18.46
CA ARG A 337 14.59 9.53 -18.38
C ARG A 337 14.46 11.04 -18.52
N ASN A 338 15.16 11.77 -17.66
CA ASN A 338 15.12 13.24 -17.57
C ASN A 338 13.75 13.83 -17.17
N ILE A 339 12.79 13.00 -16.74
CA ILE A 339 11.54 13.46 -16.14
C ILE A 339 11.70 13.36 -14.63
N ASN A 340 11.59 14.49 -13.93
CA ASN A 340 11.66 14.52 -12.47
C ASN A 340 10.34 13.99 -11.87
N VAL A 341 10.32 12.70 -11.55
CA VAL A 341 9.21 12.01 -10.89
C VAL A 341 9.31 12.18 -9.39
N VAL A 342 8.21 12.60 -8.76
CA VAL A 342 8.14 12.89 -7.31
C VAL A 342 7.24 11.93 -6.55
N GLN A 343 6.41 11.15 -7.25
CA GLN A 343 5.52 10.16 -6.65
C GLN A 343 5.21 9.06 -7.65
N ILE A 344 5.08 7.84 -7.15
CA ILE A 344 4.70 6.65 -7.90
C ILE A 344 3.49 5.98 -7.23
N ALA A 345 2.66 5.31 -8.01
CA ALA A 345 1.61 4.44 -7.51
C ALA A 345 1.45 3.23 -8.44
N ALA A 346 1.02 2.09 -7.91
CA ALA A 346 0.80 0.88 -8.69
C ALA A 346 -0.50 0.20 -8.25
N GLY A 347 -1.29 -0.25 -9.22
CA GLY A 347 -2.43 -1.12 -8.96
C GLY A 347 -2.07 -2.59 -9.09
N ASN A 348 -2.97 -3.43 -9.58
CA ASN A 348 -2.63 -4.83 -9.82
C ASN A 348 -1.59 -4.95 -10.93
N GLU A 349 -1.93 -4.44 -12.12
CA GLU A 349 -1.12 -4.57 -13.34
C GLU A 349 -1.00 -3.23 -14.09
N HIS A 350 -1.16 -2.11 -13.38
CA HIS A 350 -0.96 -0.78 -13.95
C HIS A 350 -0.15 0.09 -13.00
N SER A 351 0.42 1.16 -13.55
CA SER A 351 1.41 2.00 -12.91
C SER A 351 1.11 3.47 -13.21
N LEU A 352 1.39 4.32 -12.24
CA LEU A 352 1.23 5.76 -12.31
C LEU A 352 2.51 6.44 -11.82
N ALA A 353 2.86 7.56 -12.44
CA ALA A 353 3.89 8.47 -11.97
C ALA A 353 3.40 9.92 -11.99
N ARG A 354 3.71 10.68 -10.95
CA ARG A 354 3.48 12.13 -10.88
C ARG A 354 4.81 12.85 -10.97
N THR A 355 4.87 13.83 -11.86
CA THR A 355 6.05 14.65 -12.05
C THR A 355 6.04 15.87 -11.11
N HIS A 356 7.21 16.48 -10.90
CA HIS A 356 7.33 17.67 -10.03
C HIS A 356 6.48 18.86 -10.47
N ASP A 357 6.22 19.00 -11.77
CA ASP A 357 5.38 20.02 -12.41
C ASP A 357 3.88 19.67 -12.40
N GLY A 358 3.50 18.54 -11.80
CA GLY A 358 2.11 18.15 -11.59
C GLY A 358 1.45 17.44 -12.77
N ARG A 359 2.21 16.97 -13.75
CA ARG A 359 1.72 16.04 -14.79
C ARG A 359 1.63 14.62 -14.23
N VAL A 360 0.78 13.80 -14.85
CA VAL A 360 0.60 12.40 -14.49
C VAL A 360 0.81 11.53 -15.71
N LEU A 361 1.59 10.48 -15.56
CA LEU A 361 1.86 9.46 -16.57
C LEU A 361 1.26 8.14 -16.07
N ALA A 362 0.64 7.37 -16.95
CA ALA A 362 0.05 6.07 -16.65
C ALA A 362 0.45 5.03 -17.71
N TRP A 363 0.64 3.79 -17.29
CA TRP A 363 0.95 2.65 -18.15
C TRP A 363 0.54 1.32 -17.49
N GLY A 364 0.65 0.21 -18.23
CA GLY A 364 0.15 -1.11 -17.85
C GLY A 364 -1.27 -1.37 -18.35
N ARG A 365 -2.02 -2.19 -17.61
CA ARG A 365 -3.38 -2.62 -17.97
C ARG A 365 -4.34 -1.43 -18.08
N HIS A 366 -5.22 -1.47 -19.08
CA HIS A 366 -6.22 -0.44 -19.37
C HIS A 366 -7.64 -1.01 -19.64
N THR A 367 -7.86 -2.32 -19.47
CA THR A 367 -9.16 -2.97 -19.77
C THR A 367 -10.37 -2.34 -19.08
N HIS A 368 -10.18 -1.66 -17.94
CA HIS A 368 -11.24 -0.97 -17.21
C HIS A 368 -11.07 0.55 -17.22
N GLY A 369 -10.20 1.09 -18.06
CA GLY A 369 -9.94 2.53 -18.12
C GLY A 369 -9.04 3.07 -17.03
N GLN A 370 -8.34 2.22 -16.27
CA GLN A 370 -7.57 2.62 -15.08
C GLN A 370 -6.38 3.55 -15.38
N CYS A 371 -5.88 3.59 -16.64
CA CYS A 371 -4.87 4.58 -17.01
C CYS A 371 -5.44 5.98 -17.30
N GLY A 372 -6.77 6.17 -17.29
CA GLY A 372 -7.38 7.51 -17.40
C GLY A 372 -7.23 8.20 -18.77
N LEU A 373 -6.90 7.48 -19.84
CA LEU A 373 -6.61 8.05 -21.17
C LEU A 373 -7.87 8.48 -21.97
N GLY A 374 -9.06 8.19 -21.43
CA GLY A 374 -10.34 8.54 -22.03
C GLY A 374 -10.86 7.53 -23.05
N PRO A 375 -12.09 7.70 -23.54
CA PRO A 375 -12.77 6.75 -24.42
C PRO A 375 -12.18 6.66 -25.83
N SER A 376 -11.40 7.65 -26.26
CA SER A 376 -10.71 7.62 -27.56
C SER A 376 -9.54 6.62 -27.59
N PHE A 377 -9.13 6.11 -26.44
CA PHE A 377 -8.09 5.12 -26.31
C PHE A 377 -8.72 3.72 -26.34
N SER A 378 -8.45 2.94 -27.39
CA SER A 378 -9.14 1.66 -27.67
C SER A 378 -8.37 0.41 -27.24
N MET A 379 -7.09 0.53 -26.86
CA MET A 379 -6.26 -0.62 -26.51
C MET A 379 -6.51 -1.08 -25.07
N GLU A 380 -6.32 -2.36 -24.83
CA GLU A 380 -6.50 -2.97 -23.51
C GLU A 380 -5.33 -2.73 -22.55
N CYS A 381 -4.20 -2.23 -23.05
CA CYS A 381 -3.08 -1.81 -22.22
C CYS A 381 -2.25 -0.69 -22.86
N VAL A 382 -1.38 -0.12 -22.05
CA VAL A 382 -0.55 1.04 -22.34
C VAL A 382 0.89 0.66 -21.99
N PRO A 383 1.73 0.24 -22.96
CA PRO A 383 3.02 -0.37 -22.68
C PRO A 383 4.12 0.63 -22.32
N VAL A 384 3.88 1.91 -22.55
CA VAL A 384 4.83 3.01 -22.32
C VAL A 384 4.13 4.10 -21.50
N PRO A 385 4.81 4.69 -20.50
CA PRO A 385 4.29 5.84 -19.75
C PRO A 385 3.66 6.91 -20.64
N THR A 386 2.33 7.07 -20.53
CA THR A 386 1.54 7.97 -21.38
C THR A 386 0.84 9.02 -20.51
N GLU A 387 0.81 10.27 -20.97
CA GLU A 387 0.25 11.38 -20.20
C GLU A 387 -1.27 11.31 -20.05
N VAL A 388 -1.72 11.42 -18.80
CA VAL A 388 -3.14 11.53 -18.43
C VAL A 388 -3.54 12.99 -18.46
N VAL A 389 -4.34 13.38 -19.45
CA VAL A 389 -4.76 14.78 -19.65
C VAL A 389 -5.92 15.12 -18.71
N LEU A 390 -5.60 15.46 -17.46
CA LEU A 390 -6.57 15.73 -16.38
C LEU A 390 -7.50 16.93 -16.65
N SER A 391 -7.06 17.88 -17.48
CA SER A 391 -7.88 19.03 -17.88
C SER A 391 -9.15 18.63 -18.66
N ARG A 392 -9.16 17.46 -19.33
CA ARG A 392 -10.34 16.95 -20.04
C ARG A 392 -11.53 16.69 -19.11
N SER A 393 -11.28 16.49 -17.82
CA SER A 393 -12.33 16.32 -16.80
C SER A 393 -13.06 17.63 -16.44
N PHE A 394 -12.61 18.77 -16.96
CA PHE A 394 -13.16 20.11 -16.67
C PHE A 394 -13.41 20.94 -17.95
N PRO A 395 -14.45 20.62 -18.74
CA PRO A 395 -14.63 21.18 -20.08
C PRO A 395 -14.82 22.71 -20.14
N ASN A 396 -15.31 23.36 -19.08
CA ASN A 396 -15.87 24.72 -19.16
C ASN A 396 -15.39 25.72 -18.09
N SER A 397 -14.39 25.41 -17.25
CA SER A 397 -14.08 26.30 -16.11
C SER A 397 -12.66 26.26 -15.55
N SER A 398 -11.71 25.66 -16.27
CA SER A 398 -10.38 25.40 -15.70
C SER A 398 -9.25 26.07 -16.47
N MET A 399 -8.48 26.89 -15.76
CA MET A 399 -7.09 27.17 -16.12
C MET A 399 -6.22 26.35 -15.19
N ASP A 400 -5.15 25.74 -15.71
CA ASP A 400 -4.06 25.20 -14.90
C ASP A 400 -4.48 24.08 -13.91
N VAL A 401 -4.79 22.90 -14.43
CA VAL A 401 -5.07 21.69 -13.63
C VAL A 401 -3.78 20.93 -13.42
N ARG A 402 -3.33 20.84 -12.16
CA ARG A 402 -2.13 20.07 -11.77
C ARG A 402 -2.46 19.02 -10.75
N ALA A 403 -1.84 17.84 -10.87
CA ALA A 403 -1.92 16.82 -9.84
C ALA A 403 -1.03 17.16 -8.64
N SER A 404 -1.62 17.19 -7.46
CA SER A 404 -0.89 17.30 -6.19
C SER A 404 -0.53 15.92 -5.62
N SER A 405 -1.34 14.89 -5.90
CA SER A 405 -1.09 13.52 -5.45
C SER A 405 -1.76 12.49 -6.36
N ILE A 406 -1.22 11.28 -6.40
CA ILE A 406 -1.76 10.13 -7.12
C ILE A 406 -1.92 8.92 -6.18
N ALA A 407 -2.90 8.07 -6.46
CA ALA A 407 -3.05 6.77 -5.80
C ALA A 407 -3.67 5.74 -6.75
N ALA A 408 -3.36 4.47 -6.52
CA ALA A 408 -3.89 3.35 -7.29
C ALA A 408 -4.45 2.29 -6.34
N GLY A 409 -5.60 1.73 -6.70
CA GLY A 409 -6.19 0.52 -6.12
C GLY A 409 -5.95 -0.69 -7.02
N ALA A 410 -6.78 -1.72 -6.92
CA ALA A 410 -6.65 -2.88 -7.80
C ALA A 410 -6.78 -2.51 -9.30
N ASP A 411 -7.98 -2.09 -9.69
CA ASP A 411 -8.35 -1.72 -11.07
C ASP A 411 -8.77 -0.24 -11.17
N ASN A 412 -8.27 0.60 -10.27
CA ASN A 412 -8.70 1.99 -10.09
C ASN A 412 -7.52 2.93 -9.91
N SER A 413 -7.65 4.14 -10.46
CA SER A 413 -6.68 5.23 -10.28
C SER A 413 -7.37 6.47 -9.75
N PHE A 414 -6.69 7.20 -8.87
CA PHE A 414 -7.14 8.43 -8.26
C PHE A 414 -6.10 9.52 -8.47
N PHE A 415 -6.59 10.72 -8.80
CA PHE A 415 -5.78 11.89 -9.07
C PHE A 415 -6.32 13.04 -8.23
N MET A 416 -5.56 13.45 -7.23
CA MET A 416 -5.86 14.67 -6.49
C MET A 416 -5.31 15.84 -7.29
N THR A 417 -6.17 16.81 -7.59
CA THR A 417 -5.83 17.94 -8.46
C THR A 417 -6.10 19.26 -7.80
N THR A 418 -5.20 20.21 -7.98
CA THR A 418 -5.45 21.63 -7.74
C THR A 418 -5.84 22.29 -9.04
N ARG A 419 -6.91 23.08 -9.02
CA ARG A 419 -7.47 23.77 -10.19
C ARG A 419 -7.69 25.25 -9.87
N ARG A 420 -7.32 26.13 -10.81
CA ARG A 420 -7.73 27.53 -10.77
C ARG A 420 -9.05 27.71 -11.50
N GLU A 421 -10.02 28.32 -10.84
CA GLU A 421 -11.30 28.67 -11.42
C GLU A 421 -11.47 30.19 -11.40
N SER A 422 -11.75 30.78 -12.55
CA SER A 422 -12.14 32.19 -12.64
C SER A 422 -13.62 32.29 -12.26
N SER A 423 -13.91 32.83 -11.08
CA SER A 423 -15.28 33.15 -10.65
C SER A 423 -15.47 34.67 -10.70
N GLY A 424 -16.72 35.14 -10.78
CA GLY A 424 -17.11 36.55 -11.02
C GLY A 424 -16.66 37.59 -9.98
N GLY A 425 -15.74 37.26 -9.07
CA GLY A 425 -15.08 38.18 -8.14
C GLY A 425 -13.61 37.85 -7.84
N GLY A 426 -12.98 36.91 -8.56
CA GLY A 426 -11.56 36.55 -8.37
C GLY A 426 -11.18 35.16 -8.88
N ILE A 427 -9.87 34.85 -8.87
CA ILE A 427 -9.34 33.52 -9.17
C ILE A 427 -9.36 32.69 -7.88
N GLY A 428 -10.27 31.72 -7.79
CA GLY A 428 -10.37 30.78 -6.67
C GLY A 428 -9.60 29.50 -6.94
N MET A 429 -8.84 29.02 -5.94
CA MET A 429 -8.23 27.70 -5.97
C MET A 429 -9.24 26.65 -5.48
N LYS A 430 -9.36 25.54 -6.21
CA LYS A 430 -10.15 24.37 -5.80
C LYS A 430 -9.28 23.13 -5.75
N ILE A 431 -9.59 22.24 -4.82
CA ILE A 431 -8.98 20.92 -4.68
C ILE A 431 -10.04 19.90 -5.06
N ASP A 432 -9.73 19.05 -6.03
CA ASP A 432 -10.64 18.07 -6.59
C ASP A 432 -10.00 16.68 -6.52
N LEU A 433 -10.83 15.64 -6.35
CA LEU A 433 -10.43 14.25 -6.51
C LEU A 433 -11.07 13.70 -7.78
N LEU A 434 -10.23 13.27 -8.72
CA LEU A 434 -10.65 12.55 -9.92
C LEU A 434 -10.37 11.06 -9.75
N SER A 435 -11.22 10.22 -10.34
CA SER A 435 -11.09 8.76 -10.30
C SER A 435 -11.41 8.13 -11.65
N SER A 436 -10.68 7.08 -12.00
CA SER A 436 -10.85 6.28 -13.23
C SER A 436 -10.66 4.79 -12.93
N GLY A 437 -11.02 3.93 -13.88
CA GLY A 437 -10.95 2.49 -13.72
C GLY A 437 -12.31 1.81 -13.52
N LYS A 438 -12.29 0.65 -12.89
CA LYS A 438 -13.46 -0.20 -12.65
C LYS A 438 -14.38 0.39 -11.59
N GLY A 439 -15.68 0.55 -11.83
CA GLY A 439 -16.60 1.16 -10.85
C GLY A 439 -17.71 0.27 -10.30
N GLN A 440 -17.74 -1.02 -10.68
CA GLN A 440 -18.86 -1.93 -10.42
C GLN A 440 -19.21 -2.09 -8.93
N TRP A 441 -18.28 -1.80 -8.01
CA TRP A 441 -18.51 -1.86 -6.56
C TRP A 441 -18.59 -0.48 -5.90
N GLY A 442 -18.85 0.57 -6.68
CA GLY A 442 -18.88 1.94 -6.19
C GLY A 442 -17.50 2.53 -5.89
N THR A 443 -16.42 1.82 -6.24
CA THR A 443 -15.01 2.17 -5.94
C THR A 443 -14.59 3.53 -6.52
N ILE A 444 -15.23 3.98 -7.60
CA ILE A 444 -14.99 5.29 -8.20
C ILE A 444 -15.44 6.45 -7.29
N GLY A 445 -16.45 6.25 -6.44
CA GLY A 445 -16.92 7.25 -5.48
C GLY A 445 -17.74 8.41 -6.07
N ASN A 446 -18.16 8.31 -7.34
CA ASN A 446 -18.88 9.37 -8.05
C ASN A 446 -20.42 9.25 -7.96
N ALA A 447 -20.94 8.49 -6.98
CA ALA A 447 -22.35 8.16 -6.82
C ALA A 447 -22.97 7.31 -7.95
N MET A 448 -22.15 6.74 -8.84
CA MET A 448 -22.58 5.84 -9.90
C MET A 448 -21.97 4.44 -9.74
N TRP A 449 -22.63 3.44 -10.34
CA TRP A 449 -22.19 2.04 -10.37
C TRP A 449 -21.68 1.65 -11.76
N SER A 450 -20.88 2.54 -12.36
CA SER A 450 -20.37 2.36 -13.72
C SER A 450 -19.44 1.15 -13.81
N GLN A 451 -19.53 0.36 -14.87
CA GLN A 451 -18.60 -0.77 -15.06
C GLN A 451 -17.16 -0.26 -15.25
N VAL A 452 -17.00 0.72 -16.12
CA VAL A 452 -15.73 1.28 -16.57
C VAL A 452 -15.82 2.80 -16.61
N VAL A 453 -14.76 3.47 -16.16
CA VAL A 453 -14.58 4.92 -16.21
C VAL A 453 -13.20 5.20 -16.80
N SER A 454 -13.12 5.33 -18.13
CA SER A 454 -11.85 5.52 -18.85
C SER A 454 -11.35 6.96 -18.86
N GLN A 455 -12.24 7.94 -18.72
CA GLN A 455 -11.88 9.33 -18.49
C GLN A 455 -12.03 9.65 -17.00
N PRO A 456 -11.03 10.26 -16.34
CA PRO A 456 -11.10 10.59 -14.93
C PRO A 456 -12.36 11.40 -14.59
N SER A 457 -13.18 10.88 -13.68
CA SER A 457 -14.45 11.46 -13.25
C SER A 457 -14.32 12.06 -11.85
N ARG A 458 -15.03 13.15 -11.58
CA ARG A 458 -14.92 13.87 -10.30
C ARG A 458 -15.70 13.15 -9.18
N VAL A 459 -15.05 12.93 -8.05
CA VAL A 459 -15.65 12.41 -6.81
C VAL A 459 -16.33 13.56 -6.07
N LYS A 460 -17.57 13.87 -6.45
CA LYS A 460 -18.27 15.11 -6.10
C LYS A 460 -18.30 15.41 -4.59
N THR A 461 -18.52 14.40 -3.74
CA THR A 461 -18.66 14.55 -2.29
C THR A 461 -17.41 15.12 -1.60
N VAL A 462 -16.22 14.90 -2.17
CA VAL A 462 -14.94 15.35 -1.58
C VAL A 462 -14.22 16.38 -2.44
N SER A 463 -14.84 16.83 -3.53
CA SER A 463 -14.21 17.69 -4.53
C SER A 463 -14.77 19.10 -4.49
N GLY A 464 -13.89 20.10 -4.47
CA GLY A 464 -14.24 21.53 -4.41
C GLY A 464 -14.91 21.93 -3.11
N LEU A 465 -14.60 21.24 -2.01
CA LEU A 465 -15.03 21.60 -0.67
C LEU A 465 -14.37 22.92 -0.25
N MET A 466 -15.17 23.81 0.32
CA MET A 466 -14.74 25.11 0.83
C MET A 466 -15.19 25.23 2.28
N GLU A 467 -14.33 25.79 3.12
CA GLU A 467 -14.60 26.05 4.53
C GLU A 467 -14.33 27.53 4.84
N PHE A 468 -15.19 28.14 5.64
CA PHE A 468 -14.95 29.48 6.15
C PHE A 468 -14.06 29.39 7.39
N SER A 469 -12.91 30.06 7.35
CA SER A 469 -12.04 30.18 8.51
C SER A 469 -12.37 31.47 9.25
N GLU A 470 -12.79 31.36 10.50
CA GLU A 470 -13.10 32.52 11.35
C GLU A 470 -11.85 33.36 11.62
N ALA A 471 -10.69 32.70 11.80
CA ALA A 471 -9.42 33.37 12.06
C ALA A 471 -8.95 34.28 10.91
N SER A 472 -9.19 33.86 9.67
CA SER A 472 -8.80 34.63 8.47
C SER A 472 -9.94 35.48 7.90
N GLY A 473 -11.18 35.24 8.32
CA GLY A 473 -12.37 35.86 7.75
C GLY A 473 -12.61 35.54 6.27
N MET A 474 -11.95 34.50 5.73
CA MET A 474 -11.99 34.13 4.31
C MET A 474 -12.33 32.65 4.13
N THR A 475 -12.95 32.34 2.99
CA THR A 475 -13.20 30.95 2.58
C THR A 475 -11.96 30.34 1.92
N HIS A 476 -11.57 29.16 2.38
CA HIS A 476 -10.42 28.42 1.89
C HIS A 476 -10.87 27.03 1.38
N PRO A 477 -10.18 26.47 0.38
CA PRO A 477 -10.45 25.10 -0.04
C PRO A 477 -10.02 24.11 1.06
N VAL A 478 -10.85 23.11 1.34
CA VAL A 478 -10.50 22.03 2.28
C VAL A 478 -9.52 21.08 1.59
N PRO A 479 -8.27 20.96 2.07
CA PRO A 479 -7.30 20.05 1.48
C PRO A 479 -7.66 18.60 1.72
N ILE A 480 -7.17 17.73 0.84
CA ILE A 480 -7.18 16.28 1.08
C ILE A 480 -5.78 15.91 1.56
N HIS A 481 -5.68 15.41 2.79
CA HIS A 481 -4.41 15.05 3.42
C HIS A 481 -3.81 13.78 2.83
N SER A 482 -4.62 12.73 2.71
CA SER A 482 -4.16 11.44 2.19
C SER A 482 -5.32 10.62 1.63
N ILE A 483 -5.00 9.72 0.73
CA ILE A 483 -5.91 8.70 0.21
C ILE A 483 -5.19 7.36 0.24
N SER A 484 -5.90 6.33 0.69
CA SER A 484 -5.44 4.94 0.66
C SER A 484 -6.50 4.08 0.00
N VAL A 485 -6.08 3.24 -0.93
CA VAL A 485 -6.96 2.41 -1.74
C VAL A 485 -6.54 0.96 -1.60
N GLY A 486 -7.47 0.12 -1.18
CA GLY A 486 -7.27 -1.30 -1.01
C GLY A 486 -7.53 -2.10 -2.29
N LYS A 487 -7.30 -3.41 -2.22
CA LYS A 487 -7.49 -4.34 -3.33
C LYS A 487 -8.60 -5.36 -2.96
N PRO A 488 -9.88 -5.10 -3.31
CA PRO A 488 -10.25 -4.82 -4.71
C PRO A 488 -10.79 -3.41 -5.00
N GLY A 489 -10.64 -2.43 -4.10
CA GLY A 489 -10.96 -1.02 -4.38
C GLY A 489 -11.80 -0.31 -3.33
N HIS A 490 -11.79 -0.75 -2.07
CA HIS A 490 -12.26 0.11 -0.97
C HIS A 490 -11.29 1.27 -0.77
N VAL A 491 -11.82 2.43 -0.46
CA VAL A 491 -11.06 3.67 -0.34
C VAL A 491 -11.27 4.25 1.05
N ALA A 492 -10.18 4.72 1.64
CA ALA A 492 -10.18 5.61 2.79
C ALA A 492 -9.51 6.92 2.40
N LEU A 493 -10.21 8.03 2.59
CA LEU A 493 -9.74 9.38 2.32
C LEU A 493 -9.76 10.19 3.60
N VAL A 494 -8.71 10.99 3.79
CA VAL A 494 -8.55 11.88 4.94
C VAL A 494 -8.57 13.31 4.44
N LEU A 495 -9.54 14.10 4.91
CA LEU A 495 -9.61 15.54 4.68
C LEU A 495 -8.76 16.26 5.75
N ASP A 496 -8.12 17.36 5.37
CA ASP A 496 -7.33 18.18 6.28
C ASP A 496 -8.18 19.34 6.82
N THR A 497 -9.05 19.05 7.79
CA THR A 497 -9.96 20.01 8.43
C THR A 497 -9.35 20.61 9.72
N VAL A 498 -8.01 20.63 9.83
CA VAL A 498 -7.30 21.13 11.01
C VAL A 498 -7.12 22.65 10.90
N GLU A 499 -7.73 23.40 11.82
CA GLU A 499 -7.51 24.84 11.89
C GLU A 499 -6.12 25.13 12.46
N SER A 500 -5.26 25.80 11.68
CA SER A 500 -3.83 25.97 12.00
C SER A 500 -3.55 26.91 13.19
N ALA A 501 -4.59 27.49 13.81
CA ALA A 501 -4.48 28.67 14.67
C ALA A 501 -4.93 28.49 16.14
N GLY A 502 -4.90 27.28 16.70
CA GLY A 502 -4.80 27.14 18.17
C GLY A 502 -5.80 26.25 18.91
N HIS A 503 -6.55 25.38 18.23
CA HIS A 503 -7.29 24.32 18.90
C HIS A 503 -6.53 22.98 18.86
N LEU A 504 -6.84 22.10 19.82
CA LEU A 504 -6.22 20.78 20.01
C LEU A 504 -6.05 20.03 18.67
N ALA A 505 -4.95 19.28 18.55
CA ALA A 505 -4.41 18.60 17.35
C ALA A 505 -5.32 17.50 16.72
N PHE A 506 -6.64 17.65 16.74
CA PHE A 506 -7.60 16.74 16.13
C PHE A 506 -8.44 17.49 15.11
N GLY A 507 -8.74 16.84 13.99
CA GLY A 507 -9.55 17.47 12.97
C GLY A 507 -9.21 17.01 11.57
N ARG A 508 -8.84 15.75 11.34
CA ARG A 508 -8.76 15.20 10.00
C ARG A 508 -9.89 14.22 9.74
N ASP A 509 -10.91 14.67 9.03
CA ASP A 509 -12.10 13.87 8.79
C ASP A 509 -11.84 12.68 7.87
N VAL A 510 -12.33 11.51 8.26
CA VAL A 510 -12.20 10.28 7.45
C VAL A 510 -13.47 10.00 6.68
N MET A 511 -13.32 9.76 5.38
CA MET A 511 -14.36 9.26 4.50
C MET A 511 -13.98 7.90 3.89
N VAL A 512 -14.96 7.02 3.74
CA VAL A 512 -14.79 5.68 3.18
C VAL A 512 -15.85 5.35 2.12
N TRP A 513 -15.47 4.60 1.09
CA TRP A 513 -16.39 4.05 0.08
C TRP A 513 -15.77 2.88 -0.69
N GLY A 514 -16.53 2.29 -1.61
CA GLY A 514 -16.09 1.23 -2.52
C GLY A 514 -16.54 -0.16 -2.08
N ALA A 515 -15.70 -1.16 -2.40
CA ALA A 515 -15.97 -2.56 -2.09
C ALA A 515 -16.05 -2.79 -0.57
N ASN A 516 -16.98 -3.62 -0.11
CA ASN A 516 -17.20 -3.82 1.33
C ASN A 516 -17.55 -5.27 1.70
N ALA A 517 -17.16 -6.21 0.85
CA ALA A 517 -17.57 -7.59 1.00
C ALA A 517 -16.99 -8.29 2.24
N GLY A 518 -15.94 -7.74 2.84
CA GLY A 518 -15.34 -8.18 4.10
C GLY A 518 -15.55 -7.20 5.26
N PHE A 519 -16.48 -6.24 5.16
CA PHE A 519 -16.62 -5.12 6.12
C PHE A 519 -15.46 -4.11 6.10
N GLN A 520 -14.66 -4.04 5.03
CA GLN A 520 -13.49 -3.16 4.95
C GLN A 520 -13.81 -1.68 5.16
N LEU A 521 -15.06 -1.25 4.96
CA LEU A 521 -15.48 0.14 5.22
C LEU A 521 -15.72 0.44 6.70
N GLY A 522 -15.84 -0.57 7.57
CA GLY A 522 -15.95 -0.35 9.03
C GLY A 522 -17.27 0.25 9.51
N LEU A 523 -18.29 0.27 8.64
CA LEU A 523 -19.60 0.88 8.90
C LEU A 523 -20.61 -0.10 9.54
N SER A 524 -20.13 -1.24 10.06
CA SER A 524 -20.90 -2.40 10.57
C SER A 524 -21.90 -3.04 9.60
N LYS A 525 -22.08 -2.45 8.41
CA LYS A 525 -22.83 -2.98 7.27
C LYS A 525 -21.86 -3.53 6.23
N ARG A 526 -22.29 -4.55 5.49
CA ARG A 526 -21.52 -5.22 4.43
C ARG A 526 -21.77 -4.66 3.02
N SER A 527 -22.60 -3.63 2.90
CA SER A 527 -22.97 -3.04 1.61
C SER A 527 -21.81 -2.27 1.00
N ASN A 528 -21.53 -2.49 -0.28
CA ASN A 528 -20.66 -1.61 -1.07
C ASN A 528 -21.22 -0.18 -1.09
N LEU A 529 -20.36 0.82 -1.23
CA LEU A 529 -20.76 2.23 -1.26
C LEU A 529 -20.20 2.94 -2.49
N ALA A 530 -21.06 3.57 -3.28
CA ALA A 530 -20.66 4.42 -4.41
C ALA A 530 -20.49 5.91 -4.02
N VAL A 531 -20.88 6.28 -2.80
CA VAL A 531 -20.81 7.64 -2.26
C VAL A 531 -19.90 7.62 -1.02
N PRO A 532 -18.87 8.49 -0.94
CA PRO A 532 -18.08 8.69 0.26
C PRO A 532 -18.96 8.95 1.50
N GLN A 533 -18.71 8.20 2.58
CA GLN A 533 -19.40 8.35 3.87
C GLN A 533 -18.40 8.49 5.02
N HIS A 534 -18.78 9.19 6.08
CA HIS A 534 -17.95 9.32 7.28
C HIS A 534 -17.88 8.01 8.07
N LEU A 535 -16.68 7.69 8.56
CA LEU A 535 -16.49 6.60 9.52
C LEU A 535 -16.90 7.04 10.93
N LYS A 536 -17.39 6.12 11.76
CA LYS A 536 -17.70 6.40 13.17
C LYS A 536 -16.41 6.49 14.01
N PRO A 537 -16.41 7.20 15.14
CA PRO A 537 -15.28 7.21 16.08
C PRO A 537 -14.81 5.80 16.45
N LEU A 538 -13.49 5.64 16.61
CA LEU A 538 -12.89 4.38 17.07
C LEU A 538 -13.34 4.05 18.50
N PRO A 539 -13.55 2.76 18.83
CA PRO A 539 -13.87 2.34 20.19
C PRO A 539 -12.63 2.39 21.10
N ALA A 540 -12.83 2.11 22.39
CA ALA A 540 -11.75 1.92 23.34
C ALA A 540 -10.85 0.71 22.97
N LEU A 541 -9.64 0.66 23.54
CA LEU A 541 -8.72 -0.47 23.35
C LEU A 541 -9.33 -1.78 23.90
N THR A 542 -9.03 -2.88 23.21
CA THR A 542 -9.48 -4.23 23.58
C THR A 542 -8.78 -4.70 24.85
N ALA A 543 -9.55 -4.99 25.91
CA ALA A 543 -8.97 -5.19 27.25
C ALA A 543 -8.22 -6.52 27.49
N ILE A 544 -8.46 -7.60 26.74
CA ILE A 544 -7.89 -8.94 27.00
C ILE A 544 -7.67 -9.72 25.69
N ALA A 545 -6.51 -10.38 25.54
CA ALA A 545 -6.24 -11.37 24.48
C ALA A 545 -7.18 -12.59 24.61
N GLY A 546 -7.91 -12.94 23.55
CA GLY A 546 -8.94 -13.98 23.60
C GLY A 546 -10.23 -13.57 24.33
N GLY A 547 -10.39 -12.28 24.66
CA GLY A 547 -11.67 -11.75 25.15
C GLY A 547 -12.76 -11.87 24.10
N ASN A 548 -13.97 -12.27 24.51
CA ASN A 548 -15.17 -12.20 23.67
C ASN A 548 -15.23 -10.82 23.02
N ILE A 549 -15.49 -10.79 21.71
CA ILE A 549 -15.62 -9.55 20.91
C ILE A 549 -16.50 -8.56 21.68
N ILE A 550 -15.91 -7.50 22.23
CA ILE A 550 -16.64 -6.44 22.92
C ILE A 550 -17.13 -5.46 21.84
N SER A 551 -18.08 -5.93 21.06
CA SER A 551 -18.88 -5.10 20.17
C SER A 551 -20.30 -5.55 20.42
N GLU A 552 -21.11 -4.69 21.03
CA GLU A 552 -22.56 -4.90 21.21
C GLU A 552 -23.25 -5.24 19.86
N GLN A 553 -22.60 -4.96 18.73
CA GLN A 553 -23.08 -5.20 17.37
C GLN A 553 -22.64 -6.54 16.75
N ASP A 554 -21.72 -7.28 17.37
CA ASP A 554 -21.15 -8.53 16.83
C ASP A 554 -21.78 -9.81 17.42
N GLY A 555 -22.80 -9.68 18.28
CA GLY A 555 -23.67 -10.79 18.67
C GLY A 555 -23.04 -11.83 19.61
N LEU A 556 -21.99 -11.47 20.37
CA LEU A 556 -21.57 -12.22 21.54
C LEU A 556 -22.01 -11.52 22.83
N VAL A 557 -22.65 -12.28 23.72
CA VAL A 557 -23.32 -11.82 24.94
C VAL A 557 -22.35 -11.07 25.87
N VAL A 558 -22.65 -9.80 26.14
CA VAL A 558 -22.05 -9.03 27.24
C VAL A 558 -22.77 -9.42 28.53
N ASN A 559 -22.03 -9.88 29.54
CA ASN A 559 -22.58 -9.98 30.89
C ASN A 559 -22.63 -8.55 31.49
N PRO A 560 -23.82 -7.99 31.77
CA PRO A 560 -23.99 -6.57 32.12
C PRO A 560 -23.20 -6.15 33.38
N ALA A 561 -22.84 -7.09 34.25
CA ALA A 561 -22.02 -6.83 35.44
C ALA A 561 -20.56 -6.42 35.11
N LYS A 562 -20.00 -6.83 33.97
CA LYS A 562 -18.62 -6.48 33.57
C LYS A 562 -18.52 -5.10 32.90
N ALA A 563 -19.57 -4.66 32.20
CA ALA A 563 -19.61 -3.32 31.59
C ALA A 563 -19.66 -2.21 32.67
N ALA A 564 -20.38 -2.45 33.77
CA ALA A 564 -20.46 -1.52 34.89
C ALA A 564 -19.14 -1.41 35.70
N ALA A 565 -18.28 -2.43 35.66
CA ALA A 565 -16.97 -2.41 36.32
C ALA A 565 -15.90 -1.64 35.52
N MET A 566 -16.12 -1.44 34.21
CA MET A 566 -15.17 -0.74 33.31
C MET A 566 -15.37 0.80 33.29
N SER A 567 -16.42 1.32 33.92
CA SER A 567 -16.68 2.76 34.02
C SER A 567 -16.07 3.44 35.26
N VAL A 568 -15.28 2.72 36.07
CA VAL A 568 -14.73 3.21 37.35
C VAL A 568 -13.23 3.53 37.24
N ALA A 569 -12.81 4.18 36.16
CA ALA A 569 -11.54 4.89 36.13
C ALA A 569 -11.84 6.38 36.40
N THR A 570 -11.30 6.90 37.49
CA THR A 570 -11.57 8.23 38.06
C THR A 570 -11.46 9.33 36.99
N LEU A 571 -12.60 9.93 36.65
CA LEU A 571 -12.72 11.04 35.71
C LEU A 571 -12.12 12.32 36.31
N PRO A 572 -11.28 13.08 35.60
CA PRO A 572 -11.05 14.48 35.90
C PRO A 572 -12.33 15.26 35.58
N THR A 573 -12.77 16.12 36.50
CA THR A 573 -13.91 17.03 36.35
C THR A 573 -13.70 17.97 35.16
N ALA A 574 -14.65 17.98 34.23
CA ALA A 574 -14.64 18.85 33.06
C ALA A 574 -14.82 20.33 33.44
N ASP A 575 -14.05 21.21 32.80
CA ASP A 575 -14.15 22.67 32.95
C ASP A 575 -15.41 23.19 32.24
N ALA A 576 -16.23 23.95 32.94
CA ALA A 576 -17.62 24.30 32.55
C ALA A 576 -17.73 25.35 31.42
N LYS A 577 -16.62 25.75 30.79
CA LYS A 577 -16.58 26.89 29.86
C LYS A 577 -16.61 26.54 28.37
N LEU A 578 -16.60 25.27 27.97
CA LEU A 578 -16.67 24.87 26.56
C LEU A 578 -17.86 23.94 26.33
N ARG A 579 -18.97 24.50 25.83
CA ARG A 579 -20.17 23.74 25.48
C ARG A 579 -20.11 23.31 24.01
N GLU A 580 -20.52 22.08 23.72
CA GLU A 580 -20.60 21.50 22.37
C GLU A 580 -21.45 22.32 21.38
N ALA A 581 -22.31 23.21 21.87
CA ALA A 581 -23.18 24.06 21.06
C ALA A 581 -22.48 25.26 20.41
N ASP A 582 -21.24 25.57 20.81
CA ASP A 582 -20.52 26.77 20.36
C ASP A 582 -19.62 26.51 19.12
N ILE A 583 -19.66 25.29 18.54
CA ILE A 583 -18.79 24.91 17.42
C ILE A 583 -19.62 24.29 16.29
N ASN A 584 -20.36 25.13 15.58
CA ASN A 584 -20.66 24.84 14.18
C ASN A 584 -19.38 25.08 13.40
N SER A 585 -18.66 24.02 13.01
CA SER A 585 -17.62 24.14 11.98
C SER A 585 -18.26 24.76 10.74
N GLY A 586 -17.84 25.96 10.36
CA GLY A 586 -18.33 26.78 9.24
C GLY A 586 -18.06 26.17 7.85
N ALA A 587 -18.18 24.85 7.72
CA ALA A 587 -18.37 24.20 6.44
C ALA A 587 -19.77 24.58 5.92
N LEU A 588 -19.85 24.97 4.64
CA LEU A 588 -21.13 25.22 3.96
C LEU A 588 -22.04 23.96 3.89
N THR A 589 -21.54 22.81 4.32
CA THR A 589 -22.28 21.56 4.51
C THR A 589 -22.26 21.18 5.99
N HIS A 590 -23.44 20.94 6.58
CA HIS A 590 -23.61 20.51 7.96
C HIS A 590 -22.85 19.18 8.20
N MET A 591 -21.68 19.25 8.83
CA MET A 591 -20.88 18.05 9.13
C MET A 591 -21.46 17.28 10.32
N PRO A 592 -21.60 15.95 10.26
CA PRO A 592 -22.20 15.18 11.34
C PRO A 592 -21.33 15.16 12.61
N HIS A 593 -21.96 15.29 13.78
CA HIS A 593 -21.29 15.33 15.10
C HIS A 593 -20.71 13.97 15.56
N ASN A 594 -20.97 12.87 14.85
CA ASN A 594 -20.52 11.52 15.23
C ASN A 594 -19.64 10.89 14.14
N ARG A 595 -18.48 11.50 13.88
CA ARG A 595 -17.52 11.07 12.85
C ARG A 595 -16.11 10.90 13.38
N LEU A 596 -15.34 10.03 12.75
CA LEU A 596 -13.92 9.84 13.05
C LEU A 596 -13.12 11.04 12.54
N GLN A 597 -12.36 11.64 13.44
CA GLN A 597 -11.31 12.59 13.10
C GLN A 597 -9.98 12.05 13.62
N LEU A 598 -9.01 11.97 12.71
CA LEU A 598 -7.66 11.54 13.05
C LEU A 598 -6.90 12.68 13.73
N ALA A 599 -6.05 12.31 14.68
CA ALA A 599 -5.07 13.19 15.28
C ALA A 599 -4.05 13.65 14.24
N SER A 600 -3.80 14.95 14.21
CA SER A 600 -2.73 15.56 13.45
C SER A 600 -1.39 15.37 14.16
N LYS A 601 -0.34 15.99 13.61
CA LYS A 601 1.03 15.83 14.09
C LYS A 601 1.16 16.29 15.54
N THR A 602 1.59 15.37 16.40
CA THR A 602 1.83 15.63 17.82
C THR A 602 3.14 14.97 18.27
N LYS A 603 3.69 15.43 19.40
CA LYS A 603 4.83 14.79 20.05
C LYS A 603 4.33 13.79 21.07
N ALA A 604 4.77 12.55 20.99
CA ALA A 604 4.41 11.52 21.95
C ALA A 604 5.55 10.51 22.14
N ASP A 605 5.49 9.83 23.28
CA ASP A 605 6.34 8.69 23.59
C ASP A 605 5.66 7.42 23.08
N THR A 606 6.42 6.50 22.48
CA THR A 606 5.90 5.22 21.97
C THR A 606 6.56 4.05 22.69
N ARG A 607 5.83 2.95 22.87
CA ARG A 607 6.41 1.69 23.34
C ARG A 607 6.90 0.87 22.16
N LEU A 608 7.94 0.07 22.37
CA LEU A 608 8.27 -1.01 21.44
C LEU A 608 7.29 -2.18 21.64
N PRO A 609 6.96 -2.93 20.57
CA PRO A 609 6.19 -4.16 20.71
C PRO A 609 6.80 -5.12 21.74
N PRO A 610 5.99 -5.93 22.42
CA PRO A 610 6.47 -6.88 23.41
C PRO A 610 7.37 -7.95 22.78
N SER A 611 8.37 -8.42 23.53
CA SER A 611 9.20 -9.56 23.13
C SER A 611 8.56 -10.86 23.64
N ILE A 612 8.20 -11.76 22.73
CA ILE A 612 7.65 -13.08 23.04
C ILE A 612 8.71 -14.13 22.73
N ALA A 613 9.00 -15.03 23.66
CA ALA A 613 9.92 -16.14 23.41
C ALA A 613 9.29 -17.15 22.44
N ALA A 614 10.08 -17.76 21.56
CA ALA A 614 9.59 -18.72 20.55
C ALA A 614 8.76 -19.89 21.14
N LYS A 615 9.08 -20.30 22.38
CA LYS A 615 8.32 -21.33 23.13
C LYS A 615 6.90 -20.90 23.54
N ASP A 616 6.66 -19.60 23.69
CA ASP A 616 5.38 -19.03 24.15
C ASP A 616 4.48 -18.63 22.96
N GLN A 617 4.92 -18.91 21.73
CA GLN A 617 4.27 -18.52 20.49
C GLN A 617 3.11 -19.45 20.07
N LEU A 618 3.08 -20.68 20.59
CA LEU A 618 2.13 -21.74 20.21
C LEU A 618 1.06 -22.03 21.29
N ALA A 619 0.80 -21.09 22.20
CA ALA A 619 -0.12 -21.32 23.31
C ALA A 619 -1.57 -21.55 22.81
N ALA A 620 -2.19 -22.65 23.28
CA ALA A 620 -3.60 -22.92 23.02
C ALA A 620 -4.51 -21.91 23.76
N PRO A 621 -5.65 -21.50 23.16
CA PRO A 621 -6.59 -20.61 23.83
C PRO A 621 -7.08 -21.25 25.14
N GLY A 622 -6.79 -20.59 26.27
CA GLY A 622 -7.18 -21.05 27.61
C GLY A 622 -6.09 -21.80 28.40
N ALA A 623 -4.90 -22.04 27.84
CA ALA A 623 -3.77 -22.53 28.62
C ALA A 623 -3.22 -21.37 29.49
N GLY A 624 -3.51 -21.42 30.78
CA GLY A 624 -3.11 -20.39 31.74
C GLY A 624 -1.59 -20.22 31.82
N SER A 625 -1.06 -19.27 31.08
CA SER A 625 -0.34 -18.12 31.63
C SER A 625 -0.25 -17.09 30.51
N ALA A 626 -0.93 -15.95 30.67
CA ALA A 626 -0.39 -14.72 30.13
C ALA A 626 0.91 -14.48 30.90
N ALA A 627 2.00 -15.17 30.51
CA ALA A 627 3.32 -14.77 30.94
C ALA A 627 3.41 -13.30 30.56
N ALA A 628 3.43 -12.43 31.56
CA ALA A 628 3.32 -10.99 31.39
C ALA A 628 4.34 -10.59 30.32
N ALA A 629 3.85 -10.31 29.11
CA ALA A 629 4.71 -9.91 28.02
C ALA A 629 5.49 -8.70 28.54
N GLN A 630 6.81 -8.85 28.68
CA GLN A 630 7.61 -7.78 29.27
C GLN A 630 7.38 -6.53 28.42
N GLN A 631 6.85 -5.48 29.03
CA GLN A 631 6.52 -4.25 28.33
C GLN A 631 7.77 -3.75 27.61
N GLY A 632 7.66 -3.51 26.31
CA GLY A 632 8.78 -3.06 25.50
C GLY A 632 9.31 -1.71 25.97
N LYS A 633 10.58 -1.44 25.70
CA LYS A 633 11.22 -0.16 26.06
C LYS A 633 10.47 1.01 25.43
N THR A 634 10.39 2.13 26.15
CA THR A 634 9.75 3.36 25.64
C THR A 634 10.76 4.22 24.87
N LYS A 635 10.40 4.67 23.68
CA LYS A 635 11.13 5.66 22.89
C LYS A 635 10.43 7.01 22.99
N LYS A 636 11.18 8.03 23.38
CA LYS A 636 10.60 9.34 23.76
C LYS A 636 10.68 10.38 22.65
N GLY A 637 9.74 11.32 22.68
CA GLY A 637 9.80 12.56 21.89
C GLY A 637 9.72 12.37 20.38
N LEU A 638 9.01 11.35 19.91
CA LEU A 638 8.77 11.15 18.48
C LEU A 638 7.63 12.05 17.98
N THR A 639 7.70 12.46 16.72
CA THR A 639 6.57 13.07 16.04
C THR A 639 5.69 11.97 15.44
N VAL A 640 4.44 11.95 15.83
CA VAL A 640 3.46 10.93 15.42
C VAL A 640 2.17 11.59 14.94
N GLU A 641 1.43 10.91 14.07
CA GLU A 641 0.07 11.28 13.66
C GLU A 641 -0.78 10.01 13.47
N GLU A 642 -2.11 10.13 13.54
CA GLU A 642 -2.98 9.02 13.16
C GLU A 642 -3.10 8.93 11.64
N SER A 643 -2.97 7.72 11.10
CA SER A 643 -3.07 7.44 9.67
C SER A 643 -4.00 6.25 9.42
N ILE A 644 -4.65 6.23 8.25
CA ILE A 644 -5.51 5.14 7.80
C ILE A 644 -4.95 4.53 6.52
N LYS A 645 -4.89 3.20 6.46
CA LYS A 645 -4.44 2.44 5.29
C LYS A 645 -5.44 1.36 4.93
N ALA A 646 -5.78 1.25 3.65
CA ALA A 646 -6.62 0.21 3.10
C ALA A 646 -5.74 -0.96 2.61
N GLY A 647 -5.96 -2.15 3.16
CA GLY A 647 -5.28 -3.40 2.78
C GLY A 647 -6.00 -4.15 1.65
N THR A 648 -5.76 -5.45 1.48
CA THR A 648 -6.47 -6.27 0.46
C THR A 648 -7.94 -6.48 0.86
N VAL A 649 -8.20 -7.02 2.06
CA VAL A 649 -9.59 -7.28 2.53
C VAL A 649 -9.82 -6.72 3.93
N SER A 650 -9.09 -5.67 4.26
CA SER A 650 -9.09 -5.04 5.59
C SER A 650 -8.72 -3.57 5.50
N THR A 651 -8.97 -2.85 6.59
CA THR A 651 -8.54 -1.46 6.77
C THR A 651 -7.96 -1.32 8.16
N VAL A 652 -6.95 -0.45 8.29
CA VAL A 652 -6.24 -0.22 9.54
C VAL A 652 -6.10 1.27 9.81
N VAL A 653 -6.34 1.68 11.05
CA VAL A 653 -5.93 2.98 11.60
C VAL A 653 -4.81 2.74 12.60
N TYR A 654 -3.73 3.49 12.49
CA TYR A 654 -2.57 3.32 13.36
C TYR A 654 -1.87 4.66 13.59
N TRP A 655 -1.12 4.74 14.68
CA TRP A 655 -0.21 5.85 14.94
C TRP A 655 1.05 5.69 14.10
N LYS A 656 1.23 6.59 13.14
CA LYS A 656 2.37 6.63 12.23
C LYS A 656 3.46 7.54 12.78
N ILE A 657 4.69 7.05 12.80
CA ILE A 657 5.89 7.84 13.10
C ILE A 657 6.28 8.63 11.84
N ILE A 658 6.48 9.93 12.02
CA ILE A 658 6.94 10.84 10.97
C ILE A 658 8.41 11.15 11.26
N GLU A 659 9.30 10.77 10.33
CA GLU A 659 10.74 11.03 10.43
C GLU A 659 11.22 12.21 9.59
#